data_AF-A0A7W0M4U7-F1
#
_entry.id   AF-A0A7W0M4U7-F1
#
_cell.length_a   1.000
_cell.length_b   1.000
_cell.length_c   1.000
_cell.angle_alpha   90.00
_cell.angle_beta   90.00
_cell.angle_gamma   90.00
#
_symmetry.space_group_name_H-M   'P 1'
#
loop_
_entity.id
_entity.type
_entity.pdbx_description
1 polymer ?
#
loop_
_entity_poly.entity_id
_entity_poly.type
_entity_poly.pdbx_seq_one_letter_code
_entity_poly.pdbx_strand_id
1 'polypeptide(L)'
;MTTISRPERSVPPAEPDAGVSPARAGQVWFTLALQLLLLLLVVRSFRLEERRGLFALMLLATAGALVHRRLPLRWRSAFFLAISLASFPLAFAWPHVAEAGWLPALAAGAQQAAWVAGIGAVLFGVCHLPLAFRWRVGLLIAVAGGLFYWRSDAIDPFWAVLGSMFMFRLWIYVRELRREKQAVPWSERLSYFFLLPNAFFPFFPIVDYRRFRDCRVADADGAVAQRGVAWILRGIMHLLLYRAVKIYLLPTPIDLIDVEYLALFLVTNYALYLQISGHFHIITGLLHLYGYDLARTHDRYFLASSFSDIWRRINIYWKDFLTEHVFYPAFFTLRRLPRSAAIMAAVGVTFLATWLLHSWQAFWLLGDFPVATRDAALWLSAGSLVAISSLWQYRAALAGTRPKTDVTPASALILTLKVVGTFATVSFFWACWTVPKFPQLLAAVAISGGITPRGVAVVGGGLLAVVAGGTLLQLAFARLRHSGIEPALPLERSPLACTATMALLVAAGTPAVHKTVGPELSQQIVTLQADPPPLPDANEGYYGLLAETNLQSDPLLGGIQLANRPDGVTYGEISRARNDVIGTELMPGHTSSVYGVPFRVNGWGMRDDDLPRPKPPGTYRIALLGSSTTMGHRVAQDEDFESLLEKRIAEAASPSGPHIELLNFAGPGHYALHSAAVLREKAFGFQLDAVYYVAHQGEYYGLPKHLTQCVRVGFPLPYPCLDEIVRRAGVGDDTSWGMTELLLKPHDKEVARCVYRGIVEDCRQRGVVPVWIYVPIPGVTTVTIDEGRLKALARRAGFVVVDLSDWAVGERPADLKFDESDYHANARGHRLIADRLFTALQNRPDALPPIAQPSERPPADGP
;
A
#
# COMPACT_ATOMS: atom_id res chain seq x y z
N MET A 1 -25.63 22.59 -12.23
CA MET A 1 -25.78 21.24 -12.81
C MET A 1 -26.51 20.30 -11.85
N THR A 2 -27.80 20.58 -11.63
CA THR A 2 -28.75 19.62 -11.07
C THR A 2 -29.37 18.84 -12.23
N THR A 3 -28.61 17.92 -12.81
CA THR A 3 -29.27 16.66 -13.18
C THR A 3 -29.54 15.99 -11.84
N ILE A 4 -30.67 16.36 -11.23
CA ILE A 4 -31.50 15.35 -10.58
C ILE A 4 -31.50 14.24 -11.61
N SER A 5 -30.78 13.17 -11.33
CA SER A 5 -30.94 11.92 -12.03
C SER A 5 -32.44 11.70 -12.00
N ARG A 6 -33.11 12.04 -13.12
CA ARG A 6 -34.34 11.35 -13.45
C ARG A 6 -33.98 9.90 -13.18
N PRO A 7 -34.73 9.15 -12.34
CA PRO A 7 -34.65 7.71 -12.48
C PRO A 7 -34.79 7.52 -13.98
N GLU A 8 -33.79 6.91 -14.63
CA GLU A 8 -34.05 6.37 -15.95
C GLU A 8 -35.31 5.56 -15.70
N ARG A 9 -36.43 6.08 -16.21
CA ARG A 9 -37.65 5.31 -16.29
C ARG A 9 -37.13 4.03 -16.91
N SER A 10 -37.35 2.91 -16.23
CA SER A 10 -37.45 1.62 -16.90
C SER A 10 -38.03 1.94 -18.27
N VAL A 11 -37.21 1.78 -19.31
CA VAL A 11 -37.69 1.95 -20.68
C VAL A 11 -39.00 1.19 -20.69
N PRO A 12 -40.14 1.83 -21.05
CA PRO A 12 -41.42 1.13 -21.06
C PRO A 12 -41.18 -0.20 -21.77
N PRO A 13 -41.68 -1.33 -21.25
CA PRO A 13 -41.39 -2.64 -21.80
C PRO A 13 -41.55 -2.52 -23.32
N ALA A 14 -40.45 -2.74 -24.04
CA ALA A 14 -40.46 -2.63 -25.48
C ALA A 14 -41.65 -3.46 -25.97
N GLU A 15 -42.47 -2.85 -26.82
CA GLU A 15 -43.54 -3.58 -27.52
C GLU A 15 -42.98 -4.90 -28.04
N PRO A 16 -43.75 -6.00 -27.97
CA PRO A 16 -43.28 -7.29 -28.44
C PRO A 16 -42.85 -7.20 -29.90
N ASP A 17 -41.54 -7.35 -30.11
CA ASP A 17 -40.81 -7.61 -31.36
C ASP A 17 -41.49 -7.13 -32.66
N ALA A 18 -41.21 -5.89 -33.06
CA ALA A 18 -41.02 -5.62 -34.48
C ALA A 18 -39.76 -6.38 -34.92
N GLY A 19 -39.94 -7.56 -35.51
CA GLY A 19 -38.88 -8.53 -35.79
C GLY A 19 -37.64 -7.91 -36.44
N VAL A 20 -36.52 -7.94 -35.71
CA VAL A 20 -35.19 -7.59 -36.27
C VAL A 20 -34.89 -8.57 -37.40
N SER A 21 -34.57 -8.05 -38.60
CA SER A 21 -34.28 -8.92 -39.74
C SER A 21 -33.11 -9.87 -39.43
N PRO A 22 -33.11 -11.13 -39.94
CA PRO A 22 -32.04 -12.08 -39.71
C PRO A 22 -30.65 -11.53 -40.07
N ALA A 23 -30.56 -10.71 -41.12
CA ALA A 23 -29.34 -10.04 -41.55
C ALA A 23 -28.82 -9.05 -40.48
N ARG A 24 -29.71 -8.21 -39.94
CA ARG A 24 -29.35 -7.24 -38.88
C ARG A 24 -28.98 -7.95 -37.58
N ALA A 25 -29.68 -9.02 -37.22
CA ALA A 25 -29.34 -9.85 -36.07
C ALA A 25 -27.95 -10.52 -36.21
N GLY A 26 -27.60 -10.95 -37.43
CA GLY A 26 -26.29 -11.49 -37.78
C GLY A 26 -25.17 -10.45 -37.66
N GLN A 27 -25.39 -9.23 -38.18
CA GLN A 27 -24.42 -8.13 -38.09
C GLN A 27 -24.14 -7.72 -36.63
N VAL A 28 -25.19 -7.59 -35.82
CA VAL A 28 -25.06 -7.31 -34.38
C VAL A 28 -24.26 -8.41 -33.68
N TRP A 29 -24.55 -9.67 -33.98
CA TRP A 29 -23.82 -10.80 -33.40
C TRP A 29 -22.33 -10.76 -33.77
N PHE A 30 -21.98 -10.53 -35.04
CA PHE A 30 -20.59 -10.45 -35.49
C PHE A 30 -19.84 -9.27 -34.85
N THR A 31 -20.51 -8.12 -34.75
CA THR A 31 -19.93 -6.91 -34.13
C THR A 31 -19.62 -7.16 -32.66
N LEU A 32 -20.56 -7.76 -31.92
CA LEU A 32 -20.36 -8.15 -30.53
C LEU A 32 -19.24 -9.19 -30.39
N ALA A 33 -19.20 -10.20 -31.24
CA ALA A 33 -18.13 -11.21 -31.22
C ALA A 33 -16.74 -10.60 -31.42
N LEU A 34 -16.59 -9.67 -32.38
CA LEU A 34 -15.36 -8.93 -32.60
C LEU A 34 -14.99 -8.06 -31.39
N GLN A 35 -15.94 -7.33 -30.81
CA GLN A 35 -15.72 -6.51 -29.62
C GLN A 35 -15.31 -7.34 -28.40
N LEU A 36 -15.96 -8.49 -28.17
CA LEU A 36 -15.61 -9.39 -27.08
C LEU A 36 -14.22 -10.02 -27.29
N LEU A 37 -13.85 -10.34 -28.53
CA LEU A 37 -12.49 -10.78 -28.87
C LEU A 37 -11.46 -9.68 -28.55
N LEU A 38 -11.74 -8.43 -28.92
CA LEU A 38 -10.86 -7.31 -28.58
C LEU A 38 -10.73 -7.12 -27.07
N LEU A 39 -11.82 -7.24 -26.30
CA LEU A 39 -11.76 -7.21 -24.83
C LEU A 39 -10.88 -8.33 -24.26
N LEU A 40 -11.01 -9.56 -24.77
CA LEU A 40 -10.16 -10.69 -24.37
C LEU A 40 -8.69 -10.40 -24.66
N LEU A 41 -8.38 -9.82 -25.82
CA LEU A 41 -7.02 -9.41 -26.16
C LEU A 41 -6.51 -8.31 -25.24
N VAL A 42 -7.32 -7.31 -24.88
CA VAL A 42 -6.92 -6.27 -23.91
C VAL A 42 -6.61 -6.89 -22.55
N VAL A 43 -7.51 -7.72 -22.02
CA VAL A 43 -7.33 -8.40 -20.72
C VAL A 43 -6.05 -9.25 -20.72
N ARG A 44 -5.76 -9.95 -21.81
CA ARG A 44 -4.53 -10.74 -21.98
C ARG A 44 -3.29 -9.87 -22.09
N SER A 45 -3.30 -8.85 -22.95
CA SER A 45 -2.14 -7.99 -23.22
C SER A 45 -1.72 -7.18 -22.01
N PHE A 46 -2.68 -6.76 -21.17
CA PHE A 46 -2.41 -6.04 -19.92
C PHE A 46 -2.46 -6.95 -18.68
N ARG A 47 -2.57 -8.27 -18.85
CA ARG A 47 -2.70 -9.25 -17.75
C ARG A 47 -3.60 -8.75 -16.60
N LEU A 48 -4.79 -8.27 -16.96
CA LEU A 48 -5.70 -7.63 -16.00
C LEU A 48 -6.24 -8.67 -15.02
N GLU A 49 -6.03 -8.43 -13.73
CA GLU A 49 -6.51 -9.32 -12.64
C GLU A 49 -6.10 -10.78 -12.90
N GLU A 50 -4.83 -11.00 -13.21
CA GLU A 50 -4.29 -12.30 -13.60
C GLU A 50 -4.40 -13.30 -12.44
N ARG A 51 -4.09 -12.86 -11.22
CA ARG A 51 -4.23 -13.69 -10.00
C ARG A 51 -5.66 -14.17 -9.77
N ARG A 52 -6.66 -13.35 -10.10
CA ARG A 52 -8.08 -13.70 -9.97
C ARG A 52 -8.56 -14.61 -11.09
N GLY A 53 -7.91 -14.60 -12.25
CA GLY A 53 -8.36 -15.34 -13.44
C GLY A 53 -9.43 -14.63 -14.24
N LEU A 54 -9.40 -13.29 -14.29
CA LEU A 54 -10.35 -12.52 -15.11
C LEU A 54 -10.32 -12.94 -16.58
N PHE A 55 -9.15 -13.31 -17.13
CA PHE A 55 -9.06 -13.84 -18.50
C PHE A 55 -9.89 -15.13 -18.67
N ALA A 56 -9.79 -16.06 -17.73
CA ALA A 56 -10.56 -17.32 -17.73
C ALA A 56 -12.07 -17.05 -17.64
N LEU A 57 -12.48 -16.17 -16.73
CA LEU A 57 -13.86 -15.74 -16.59
C LEU A 57 -14.37 -15.10 -17.88
N MET A 58 -13.62 -14.16 -18.46
CA MET A 58 -14.00 -13.47 -19.70
C MET A 58 -14.10 -14.43 -20.87
N LEU A 59 -13.21 -15.44 -20.95
CA LEU A 59 -13.24 -16.46 -21.99
C LEU A 59 -14.52 -17.29 -21.89
N LEU A 60 -14.80 -17.82 -20.69
CA LEU A 60 -16.01 -18.58 -20.41
C LEU A 60 -17.28 -17.74 -20.65
N ALA A 61 -17.29 -16.51 -20.14
CA ALA A 61 -18.43 -15.61 -20.27
C ALA A 61 -18.69 -15.19 -21.71
N THR A 62 -17.65 -14.95 -22.51
CA THR A 62 -17.75 -14.60 -23.94
C THR A 62 -18.30 -15.78 -24.74
N ALA A 63 -17.70 -16.97 -24.58
CA ALA A 63 -18.16 -18.17 -25.27
C ALA A 63 -19.63 -18.48 -24.91
N GLY A 64 -19.96 -18.41 -23.62
CA GLY A 64 -21.32 -18.59 -23.14
C GLY A 64 -22.30 -17.55 -23.66
N ALA A 65 -21.93 -16.27 -23.71
CA ALA A 65 -22.82 -15.20 -24.19
C ALA A 65 -23.19 -15.37 -25.66
N LEU A 66 -22.22 -15.77 -26.49
CA LEU A 66 -22.43 -16.02 -27.92
C LEU A 66 -23.41 -17.19 -28.17
N VAL A 67 -23.31 -18.26 -27.36
CA VAL A 67 -24.26 -19.39 -27.38
C VAL A 67 -25.61 -18.98 -26.82
N HIS A 68 -25.62 -18.31 -25.66
CA HIS A 68 -26.82 -17.86 -24.96
C HIS A 68 -27.73 -17.00 -25.85
N ARG A 69 -27.18 -16.11 -26.67
CA ARG A 69 -27.96 -15.26 -27.60
C ARG A 69 -28.69 -16.08 -28.66
N ARG A 70 -28.13 -17.21 -29.09
CA ARG A 70 -28.73 -18.12 -30.09
C ARG A 70 -29.75 -19.09 -29.46
N LEU A 71 -29.72 -19.27 -28.15
CA LEU A 71 -30.66 -20.16 -27.45
C LEU A 71 -32.07 -19.56 -27.36
N PRO A 72 -33.12 -20.40 -27.47
CA PRO A 72 -34.50 -20.00 -27.20
C PRO A 72 -34.67 -19.48 -25.77
N LEU A 73 -35.55 -18.49 -25.56
CA LEU A 73 -35.76 -17.81 -24.27
C LEU A 73 -36.00 -18.77 -23.07
N ARG A 74 -36.68 -19.90 -23.32
CA ARG A 74 -36.96 -20.94 -22.31
C ARG A 74 -35.71 -21.63 -21.76
N TRP A 75 -34.65 -21.77 -22.56
CA TRP A 75 -33.42 -22.47 -22.18
C TRP A 75 -32.36 -21.53 -21.60
N ARG A 76 -32.51 -20.23 -21.83
CA ARG A 76 -31.52 -19.21 -21.46
C ARG A 76 -31.20 -19.18 -19.95
N SER A 77 -32.21 -19.30 -19.07
CA SER A 77 -31.98 -19.32 -17.61
C SER A 77 -31.28 -20.59 -17.15
N ALA A 78 -31.68 -21.76 -17.67
CA ALA A 78 -31.03 -23.03 -17.36
C ALA A 78 -29.58 -23.07 -17.87
N PHE A 79 -29.33 -22.54 -19.07
CA PHE A 79 -27.99 -22.41 -19.62
C PHE A 79 -27.11 -21.45 -18.80
N PHE A 80 -27.64 -20.29 -18.41
CA PHE A 80 -26.92 -19.35 -17.54
C PHE A 80 -26.56 -19.97 -16.19
N LEU A 81 -27.47 -20.74 -15.59
CA LEU A 81 -27.17 -21.49 -14.37
C LEU A 81 -26.07 -22.53 -14.61
N ALA A 82 -26.15 -23.31 -15.69
CA ALA A 82 -25.17 -24.35 -16.00
C ALA A 82 -23.76 -23.78 -16.18
N ILE A 83 -23.63 -22.68 -16.95
CA ILE A 83 -22.31 -22.03 -17.13
C ILE A 83 -21.81 -21.37 -15.85
N SER A 84 -22.71 -20.82 -15.02
CA SER A 84 -22.33 -20.26 -13.73
C SER A 84 -21.82 -21.34 -12.78
N LEU A 85 -22.47 -22.50 -12.71
CA LEU A 85 -21.99 -23.64 -11.91
C LEU A 85 -20.67 -24.22 -12.45
N ALA A 86 -20.47 -24.20 -13.77
CA ALA A 86 -19.20 -24.62 -14.38
C ALA A 86 -18.04 -23.64 -14.13
N SER A 87 -18.32 -22.39 -13.72
CA SER A 87 -17.28 -21.40 -13.48
C SER A 87 -16.57 -21.59 -12.14
N PHE A 88 -17.17 -22.29 -11.17
CA PHE A 88 -16.59 -22.48 -9.83
C PHE A 88 -15.34 -23.36 -9.83
N PRO A 89 -15.34 -24.57 -10.44
CA PRO A 89 -14.12 -25.37 -10.48
C PRO A 89 -12.98 -24.61 -11.17
N LEU A 90 -13.31 -23.84 -12.21
CA LEU A 90 -12.34 -23.01 -12.93
C LEU A 90 -11.78 -21.88 -12.04
N ALA A 91 -12.64 -21.19 -11.28
CA ALA A 91 -12.23 -20.12 -10.38
C ALA A 91 -11.26 -20.60 -9.31
N PHE A 92 -11.56 -21.73 -8.67
CA PHE A 92 -10.69 -22.32 -7.64
C PHE A 92 -9.43 -22.98 -8.24
N ALA A 93 -9.50 -23.52 -9.45
CA ALA A 93 -8.35 -24.11 -10.11
C ALA A 93 -7.34 -23.05 -10.55
N TRP A 94 -7.80 -21.91 -11.06
CA TRP A 94 -6.98 -20.92 -11.75
C TRP A 94 -5.68 -20.55 -11.02
N PRO A 95 -5.69 -20.24 -9.70
CA PRO A 95 -4.47 -19.83 -9.01
C PRO A 95 -3.42 -20.95 -8.89
N HIS A 96 -3.82 -22.21 -9.01
CA HIS A 96 -2.95 -23.38 -8.87
C HIS A 96 -2.52 -23.96 -10.22
N VAL A 97 -3.06 -23.47 -11.34
CA VAL A 97 -2.75 -23.98 -12.69
C VAL A 97 -1.27 -23.85 -13.03
N ALA A 98 -0.64 -22.74 -12.62
CA ALA A 98 0.77 -22.49 -12.93
C ALA A 98 1.72 -23.47 -12.22
N GLU A 99 1.36 -23.91 -11.01
CA GLU A 99 2.20 -24.75 -10.15
C GLU A 99 1.90 -26.25 -10.32
N ALA A 100 0.62 -26.63 -10.32
CA ALA A 100 0.18 -28.02 -10.30
C ALA A 100 -0.27 -28.53 -11.69
N GLY A 101 -0.37 -27.65 -12.68
CA GLY A 101 -0.96 -27.96 -13.98
C GLY A 101 -2.49 -28.05 -13.96
N TRP A 102 -3.11 -28.08 -15.14
CA TRP A 102 -4.57 -27.97 -15.29
C TRP A 102 -5.37 -29.11 -14.65
N LEU A 103 -4.96 -30.37 -14.85
CA LEU A 103 -5.75 -31.52 -14.39
C LEU A 103 -5.82 -31.60 -12.86
N PRO A 104 -4.69 -31.54 -12.10
CA PRO A 104 -4.74 -31.53 -10.64
C PRO A 104 -5.44 -30.29 -10.08
N ALA A 105 -5.18 -29.11 -10.66
CA ALA A 105 -5.82 -27.87 -10.23
C ALA A 105 -7.35 -27.90 -10.40
N LEU A 106 -7.85 -28.45 -11.52
CA LEU A 106 -9.29 -28.62 -11.74
C LEU A 106 -9.93 -29.64 -10.79
N ALA A 107 -9.22 -30.72 -10.45
CA ALA A 107 -9.72 -31.69 -9.48
C ALA A 107 -9.85 -31.07 -8.08
N ALA A 108 -8.82 -30.35 -7.61
CA ALA A 108 -8.86 -29.61 -6.34
C ALA A 108 -9.94 -28.52 -6.36
N GLY A 109 -10.03 -27.76 -7.47
CA GLY A 109 -11.06 -26.74 -7.64
C GLY A 109 -12.49 -27.29 -7.66
N ALA A 110 -12.70 -28.48 -8.24
CA ALA A 110 -13.99 -29.17 -8.22
C ALA A 110 -14.42 -29.59 -6.81
N GLN A 111 -13.47 -30.02 -5.97
CA GLN A 111 -13.74 -30.32 -4.56
C GLN A 111 -14.21 -29.06 -3.81
N GLN A 112 -13.53 -27.93 -3.99
CA GLN A 112 -13.93 -26.65 -3.40
C GLN A 112 -15.30 -26.19 -3.91
N ALA A 113 -15.55 -26.33 -5.22
CA ALA A 113 -16.85 -26.02 -5.82
C ALA A 113 -17.99 -26.90 -5.28
N ALA A 114 -17.71 -28.18 -4.97
CA ALA A 114 -18.68 -29.09 -4.39
C ALA A 114 -19.14 -28.63 -2.99
N TRP A 115 -18.24 -28.07 -2.17
CA TRP A 115 -18.61 -27.47 -0.89
C TRP A 115 -19.54 -26.28 -1.05
N VAL A 116 -19.23 -25.36 -1.98
CA VAL A 116 -20.10 -24.20 -2.27
C VAL A 116 -21.49 -24.65 -2.72
N ALA A 117 -21.55 -25.61 -3.66
CA ALA A 117 -22.80 -26.14 -4.18
C ALA A 117 -23.60 -26.90 -3.11
N GLY A 118 -22.94 -27.74 -2.31
CA GLY A 118 -23.56 -28.53 -1.25
C GLY A 118 -24.16 -27.66 -0.15
N ILE A 119 -23.38 -26.74 0.42
CA ILE A 119 -23.86 -25.83 1.46
C ILE A 119 -24.93 -24.88 0.89
N GLY A 120 -24.72 -24.38 -0.33
CA GLY A 120 -25.71 -23.56 -1.03
C GLY A 120 -27.05 -24.28 -1.26
N ALA A 121 -27.02 -25.56 -1.61
CA ALA A 121 -28.21 -26.39 -1.76
C ALA A 121 -28.94 -26.61 -0.43
N VAL A 122 -28.22 -26.78 0.68
CA VAL A 122 -28.82 -26.87 2.02
C VAL A 122 -29.53 -25.56 2.38
N LEU A 123 -28.84 -24.42 2.28
CA LEU A 123 -29.42 -23.11 2.57
C LEU A 123 -30.67 -22.84 1.72
N PHE A 124 -30.57 -23.13 0.42
CA PHE A 124 -31.68 -22.99 -0.51
C PHE A 124 -32.84 -23.93 -0.18
N GLY A 125 -32.56 -25.19 0.14
CA GLY A 125 -33.56 -26.19 0.53
C GLY A 125 -34.35 -25.76 1.76
N VAL A 126 -33.67 -25.23 2.78
CA VAL A 126 -34.33 -24.72 4.01
C VAL A 126 -35.32 -23.58 3.70
N CYS A 127 -35.03 -22.72 2.72
CA CYS A 127 -35.97 -21.67 2.30
C CYS A 127 -37.31 -22.22 1.76
N HIS A 128 -37.29 -23.43 1.19
CA HIS A 128 -38.44 -24.04 0.49
C HIS A 128 -39.09 -25.19 1.24
N LEU A 129 -38.61 -25.55 2.44
CA LEU A 129 -39.24 -26.57 3.28
C LEU A 129 -40.73 -26.25 3.52
N PRO A 130 -41.63 -27.25 3.58
CA PRO A 130 -43.07 -27.05 3.80
C PRO A 130 -43.42 -26.68 5.26
N LEU A 131 -42.62 -25.83 5.89
CA LEU A 131 -42.79 -25.33 7.25
C LEU A 131 -43.38 -23.92 7.25
N ALA A 132 -43.96 -23.49 8.38
CA ALA A 132 -44.37 -22.10 8.57
C ALA A 132 -43.16 -21.17 8.45
N PHE A 133 -43.36 -19.96 7.90
CA PHE A 133 -42.27 -19.01 7.60
C PHE A 133 -41.33 -18.75 8.79
N ARG A 134 -41.87 -18.62 10.01
CA ARG A 134 -41.08 -18.42 11.24
C ARG A 134 -40.09 -19.56 11.52
N TRP A 135 -40.48 -20.80 11.25
CA TRP A 135 -39.63 -21.98 11.47
C TRP A 135 -38.55 -22.09 10.40
N ARG A 136 -38.86 -21.72 9.15
CA ARG A 136 -37.84 -21.61 8.10
C ARG A 136 -36.77 -20.58 8.47
N VAL A 137 -37.19 -19.40 8.94
CA VAL A 137 -36.26 -18.35 9.40
C VAL A 137 -35.44 -18.83 10.60
N GLY A 138 -36.07 -19.48 11.59
CA GLY A 138 -35.36 -20.05 12.75
C GLY A 138 -34.31 -21.09 12.35
N LEU A 139 -34.64 -22.01 11.43
CA LEU A 139 -33.71 -22.99 10.88
C LEU A 139 -32.57 -22.32 10.11
N LEU A 140 -32.85 -21.31 9.30
CA LEU A 140 -31.81 -20.57 8.58
C LEU A 140 -30.84 -19.86 9.54
N ILE A 141 -31.35 -19.28 10.63
CA ILE A 141 -30.51 -18.67 11.67
C ILE A 141 -29.65 -19.74 12.35
N ALA A 142 -30.22 -20.91 12.67
CA ALA A 142 -29.46 -22.00 13.28
C ALA A 142 -28.36 -22.53 12.34
N VAL A 143 -28.67 -22.76 11.06
CA VAL A 143 -27.70 -23.18 10.04
C VAL A 143 -26.63 -22.11 9.84
N ALA A 144 -27.01 -20.83 9.73
CA ALA A 144 -26.07 -19.72 9.60
C ALA A 144 -25.17 -19.59 10.83
N GLY A 145 -25.68 -19.82 12.04
CA GLY A 145 -24.89 -19.85 13.28
C GLY A 145 -23.87 -20.99 13.30
N GLY A 146 -24.26 -22.18 12.84
CA GLY A 146 -23.33 -23.30 12.66
C GLY A 146 -22.24 -23.01 11.62
N LEU A 147 -22.61 -22.42 10.47
CA LEU A 147 -21.65 -22.01 9.44
C LEU A 147 -20.73 -20.88 9.92
N PHE A 148 -21.24 -19.95 10.74
CA PHE A 148 -20.45 -18.89 11.35
C PHE A 148 -19.39 -19.49 12.29
N TYR A 149 -19.77 -20.42 13.16
CA TYR A 149 -18.82 -21.12 14.03
C TYR A 149 -17.79 -21.93 13.23
N TRP A 150 -18.20 -22.59 12.15
CA TRP A 150 -17.25 -23.33 11.32
C TRP A 150 -16.29 -22.40 10.57
N ARG A 151 -16.79 -21.26 10.06
CA ARG A 151 -15.97 -20.25 9.37
C ARG A 151 -14.93 -19.60 10.27
N SER A 152 -15.18 -19.46 11.58
CA SER A 152 -14.21 -18.85 12.50
C SER A 152 -12.93 -19.65 12.63
N ASP A 153 -13.00 -20.97 12.41
CA ASP A 153 -11.87 -21.88 12.58
C ASP A 153 -11.28 -22.34 11.23
N ALA A 154 -12.04 -22.26 10.15
CA ALA A 154 -11.65 -22.72 8.81
C ALA A 154 -11.34 -21.56 7.85
N ILE A 155 -10.22 -21.67 7.14
CA ILE A 155 -9.69 -20.66 6.20
C ILE A 155 -9.77 -21.09 4.73
N ASP A 156 -10.48 -22.18 4.42
CA ASP A 156 -10.59 -22.70 3.06
C ASP A 156 -11.14 -21.65 2.07
N PRO A 157 -10.62 -21.59 0.82
CA PRO A 157 -11.02 -20.56 -0.16
C PRO A 157 -12.51 -20.54 -0.50
N PHE A 158 -13.21 -21.68 -0.35
CA PHE A 158 -14.64 -21.76 -0.68
C PHE A 158 -15.51 -20.86 0.21
N TRP A 159 -15.04 -20.51 1.41
CA TRP A 159 -15.79 -19.68 2.35
C TRP A 159 -16.08 -18.28 1.83
N ALA A 160 -15.07 -17.63 1.23
CA ALA A 160 -15.24 -16.29 0.67
C ALA A 160 -16.27 -16.29 -0.47
N VAL A 161 -16.23 -17.31 -1.33
CA VAL A 161 -17.18 -17.49 -2.42
C VAL A 161 -18.59 -17.78 -1.88
N LEU A 162 -18.74 -18.72 -0.96
CA LEU A 162 -20.02 -19.05 -0.33
C LEU A 162 -20.63 -17.83 0.37
N GLY A 163 -19.83 -17.13 1.17
CA GLY A 163 -20.21 -15.93 1.90
C GLY A 163 -20.72 -14.84 0.96
N SER A 164 -19.96 -14.52 -0.09
CA SER A 164 -20.37 -13.54 -1.10
C SER A 164 -21.71 -13.86 -1.79
N MET A 165 -22.03 -15.16 -1.93
CA MET A 165 -23.23 -15.65 -2.59
C MET A 165 -24.47 -15.58 -1.71
N PHE A 166 -24.33 -15.94 -0.43
CA PHE A 166 -25.47 -16.16 0.43
C PHE A 166 -25.66 -15.07 1.49
N MET A 167 -24.60 -14.41 2.00
CA MET A 167 -24.70 -13.53 3.20
C MET A 167 -25.86 -12.52 3.16
N PHE A 168 -25.89 -11.63 2.15
CA PHE A 168 -26.94 -10.61 2.01
C PHE A 168 -28.08 -11.08 1.12
N ARG A 169 -27.78 -11.87 0.08
CA ARG A 169 -28.80 -12.33 -0.87
C ARG A 169 -29.78 -13.31 -0.26
N LEU A 170 -29.37 -14.14 0.71
CA LEU A 170 -30.28 -15.02 1.43
C LEU A 170 -31.30 -14.22 2.25
N TRP A 171 -30.86 -13.13 2.90
CA TRP A 171 -31.76 -12.22 3.62
C TRP A 171 -32.80 -11.58 2.67
N ILE A 172 -32.34 -11.06 1.53
CA ILE A 172 -33.22 -10.46 0.51
C ILE A 172 -34.21 -11.51 -0.01
N TYR A 173 -33.70 -12.66 -0.42
CA TYR A 173 -34.47 -13.75 -1.02
C TYR A 173 -35.59 -14.25 -0.12
N VAL A 174 -35.30 -14.57 1.14
CA VAL A 174 -36.29 -15.09 2.11
C VAL A 174 -37.41 -14.08 2.36
N ARG A 175 -37.09 -12.79 2.39
CA ARG A 175 -38.09 -11.73 2.60
C ARG A 175 -39.01 -11.60 1.38
N GLU A 176 -38.46 -11.73 0.18
CA GLU A 176 -39.22 -11.68 -1.07
C GLU A 176 -40.05 -12.94 -1.33
N LEU A 177 -39.56 -14.12 -0.94
CA LEU A 177 -40.34 -15.37 -1.01
C LEU A 177 -41.69 -15.28 -0.29
N ARG A 178 -41.75 -14.55 0.83
CA ARG A 178 -43.01 -14.32 1.57
C ARG A 178 -44.03 -13.51 0.76
N ARG A 179 -43.56 -12.68 -0.18
CA ARG A 179 -44.37 -11.75 -0.98
C ARG A 179 -44.59 -12.23 -2.42
N GLU A 180 -43.94 -13.32 -2.80
CA GLU A 180 -43.97 -13.88 -4.15
C GLU A 180 -45.35 -14.49 -4.45
N LYS A 181 -46.02 -13.98 -5.48
CA LYS A 181 -47.37 -14.42 -5.89
C LYS A 181 -47.38 -15.31 -7.13
N GLN A 182 -46.28 -15.37 -7.87
CA GLN A 182 -46.17 -16.08 -9.15
C GLN A 182 -45.19 -17.25 -9.01
N ALA A 183 -45.47 -18.35 -9.70
CA ALA A 183 -44.55 -19.48 -9.76
C ALA A 183 -43.33 -19.14 -10.63
N VAL A 184 -42.13 -19.22 -10.04
CA VAL A 184 -40.87 -18.93 -10.73
C VAL A 184 -40.09 -20.22 -10.94
N PRO A 185 -39.51 -20.46 -12.14
CA PRO A 185 -38.69 -21.64 -12.39
C PRO A 185 -37.51 -21.75 -11.43
N TRP A 186 -37.17 -22.98 -11.04
CA TRP A 186 -36.01 -23.26 -10.18
C TRP A 186 -34.69 -22.75 -10.77
N SER A 187 -34.53 -22.79 -12.09
CA SER A 187 -33.33 -22.28 -12.76
C SER A 187 -33.11 -20.80 -12.49
N GLU A 188 -34.16 -19.97 -12.56
CA GLU A 188 -34.09 -18.54 -12.29
C GLU A 188 -33.81 -18.24 -10.81
N ARG A 189 -34.42 -19.00 -9.90
CA ARG A 189 -34.16 -18.90 -8.45
C ARG A 189 -32.72 -19.22 -8.09
N LEU A 190 -32.16 -20.29 -8.66
CA LEU A 190 -30.78 -20.69 -8.41
C LEU A 190 -29.79 -19.74 -9.08
N SER A 191 -30.07 -19.25 -10.29
CA SER A 191 -29.23 -18.25 -10.97
C SER A 191 -29.01 -16.97 -10.17
N TYR A 192 -29.95 -16.59 -9.30
CA TYR A 192 -29.78 -15.42 -8.42
C TYR A 192 -28.64 -15.58 -7.40
N PHE A 193 -28.45 -16.78 -6.87
CA PHE A 193 -27.36 -17.08 -5.95
C PHE A 193 -26.05 -17.32 -6.70
N PHE A 194 -26.12 -18.12 -7.78
CA PHE A 194 -24.96 -18.51 -8.57
C PHE A 194 -24.80 -17.61 -9.80
N LEU A 195 -24.47 -16.34 -9.58
CA LEU A 195 -24.17 -15.39 -10.66
C LEU A 195 -22.76 -15.64 -11.21
N LEU A 196 -22.64 -15.80 -12.54
CA LEU A 196 -21.40 -16.16 -13.22
C LEU A 196 -20.12 -15.41 -12.74
N PRO A 197 -20.08 -14.07 -12.62
CA PRO A 197 -18.84 -13.36 -12.26
C PRO A 197 -18.46 -13.54 -10.78
N ASN A 198 -19.40 -13.95 -9.94
CA ASN A 198 -19.23 -13.97 -8.49
C ASN A 198 -18.29 -15.08 -7.99
N ALA A 199 -18.01 -16.10 -8.81
CA ALA A 199 -17.00 -17.10 -8.48
C ALA A 199 -15.57 -16.52 -8.46
N PHE A 200 -15.31 -15.48 -9.27
CA PHE A 200 -14.00 -14.83 -9.41
C PHE A 200 -13.92 -13.51 -8.63
N PHE A 201 -15.07 -12.90 -8.35
CA PHE A 201 -15.20 -11.66 -7.59
C PHE A 201 -16.07 -11.88 -6.33
N PRO A 202 -15.47 -12.32 -5.20
CA PRO A 202 -16.19 -12.46 -3.94
C PRO A 202 -16.72 -11.12 -3.41
N PHE A 203 -15.98 -10.03 -3.62
CA PHE A 203 -16.52 -8.70 -3.35
C PHE A 203 -17.45 -8.27 -4.50
N PHE A 204 -18.76 -8.40 -4.25
CA PHE A 204 -19.79 -8.35 -5.30
C PHE A 204 -20.92 -7.34 -4.96
N PRO A 205 -21.52 -6.65 -5.97
CA PRO A 205 -22.66 -5.77 -5.74
C PRO A 205 -23.89 -6.51 -5.17
N ILE A 206 -24.53 -5.94 -4.16
CA ILE A 206 -25.71 -6.56 -3.53
C ILE A 206 -26.93 -6.41 -4.45
N VAL A 207 -27.14 -7.40 -5.33
CA VAL A 207 -28.27 -7.41 -6.27
C VAL A 207 -29.57 -7.80 -5.56
N ASP A 208 -30.61 -6.98 -5.72
CA ASP A 208 -31.95 -7.28 -5.22
C ASP A 208 -32.65 -8.37 -6.04
N TYR A 209 -33.35 -9.30 -5.37
CA TYR A 209 -33.98 -10.45 -6.03
C TYR A 209 -35.08 -10.05 -7.00
N ARG A 210 -35.93 -9.08 -6.63
CA ARG A 210 -37.01 -8.63 -7.49
C ARG A 210 -36.46 -7.92 -8.71
N ARG A 211 -35.51 -7.00 -8.52
CA ARG A 211 -34.84 -6.30 -9.62
C ARG A 211 -34.11 -7.25 -10.57
N PHE A 212 -33.43 -8.27 -10.06
CA PHE A 212 -32.75 -9.28 -10.87
C PHE A 212 -33.70 -9.99 -11.84
N ARG A 213 -34.94 -10.24 -11.41
CA ARG A 213 -35.97 -10.88 -12.24
C ARG A 213 -36.57 -9.90 -13.25
N ASP A 214 -36.94 -8.72 -12.77
CA ASP A 214 -37.63 -7.71 -13.58
C ASP A 214 -36.72 -7.14 -14.69
N CYS A 215 -35.40 -7.18 -14.52
CA CYS A 215 -34.45 -6.65 -15.51
C CYS A 215 -34.08 -7.64 -16.63
N ARG A 216 -34.67 -8.84 -16.67
CA ARG A 216 -34.35 -9.84 -17.69
C ARG A 216 -35.08 -9.55 -18.99
N VAL A 217 -34.32 -9.39 -20.07
CA VAL A 217 -34.86 -9.04 -21.40
C VAL A 217 -34.39 -9.99 -22.49
N ALA A 218 -35.14 -10.06 -23.59
CA ALA A 218 -34.80 -10.90 -24.75
C ALA A 218 -33.60 -10.36 -25.55
N ASP A 219 -33.38 -9.04 -25.54
CA ASP A 219 -32.27 -8.33 -26.19
C ASP A 219 -32.07 -8.69 -27.68
N ALA A 220 -33.17 -8.65 -28.45
CA ALA A 220 -33.16 -9.02 -29.86
C ALA A 220 -32.27 -8.09 -30.71
N ASP A 221 -32.27 -6.79 -30.41
CA ASP A 221 -31.49 -5.74 -31.06
C ASP A 221 -30.03 -5.64 -30.57
N GLY A 222 -29.70 -6.30 -29.45
CA GLY A 222 -28.36 -6.32 -28.85
C GLY A 222 -28.00 -5.05 -28.09
N ALA A 223 -28.98 -4.19 -27.76
CA ALA A 223 -28.73 -2.94 -27.05
C ALA A 223 -28.22 -3.17 -25.62
N VAL A 224 -28.69 -4.21 -24.93
CA VAL A 224 -28.25 -4.56 -23.57
C VAL A 224 -26.86 -5.16 -23.63
N ALA A 225 -26.59 -6.09 -24.55
CA ALA A 225 -25.25 -6.64 -24.75
C ALA A 225 -24.21 -5.55 -25.12
N GLN A 226 -24.57 -4.59 -25.97
CA GLN A 226 -23.70 -3.47 -26.33
C GLN A 226 -23.40 -2.57 -25.12
N ARG A 227 -24.40 -2.30 -24.27
CA ARG A 227 -24.16 -1.64 -22.98
C ARG A 227 -23.21 -2.49 -22.13
N GLY A 228 -23.39 -3.80 -22.09
CA GLY A 228 -22.48 -4.73 -21.42
C GLY A 228 -21.02 -4.56 -21.85
N VAL A 229 -20.75 -4.51 -23.16
CA VAL A 229 -19.40 -4.24 -23.70
C VAL A 229 -18.86 -2.88 -23.23
N ALA A 230 -19.66 -1.82 -23.30
CA ALA A 230 -19.23 -0.48 -22.87
C ALA A 230 -18.92 -0.43 -21.36
N TRP A 231 -19.68 -1.19 -20.56
CA TRP A 231 -19.48 -1.33 -19.13
C TRP A 231 -18.21 -2.11 -18.78
N ILE A 232 -17.94 -3.22 -19.47
CA ILE A 232 -16.69 -3.97 -19.32
C ILE A 232 -15.50 -3.08 -19.69
N LEU A 233 -15.57 -2.36 -20.82
CA LEU A 233 -14.52 -1.44 -21.26
C LEU A 233 -14.28 -0.32 -20.23
N ARG A 234 -15.35 0.28 -19.67
CA ARG A 234 -15.21 1.26 -18.58
C ARG A 234 -14.51 0.64 -17.37
N GLY A 235 -14.89 -0.57 -16.99
CA GLY A 235 -14.27 -1.27 -15.88
C GLY A 235 -12.78 -1.51 -16.10
N ILE A 236 -12.39 -1.95 -17.30
CA ILE A 236 -10.98 -2.08 -17.72
C ILE A 236 -10.25 -0.74 -17.61
N MET A 237 -10.84 0.36 -18.10
CA MET A 237 -10.22 1.68 -18.00
C MET A 237 -10.02 2.12 -16.55
N HIS A 238 -10.97 1.81 -15.66
CA HIS A 238 -10.82 2.08 -14.22
C HIS A 238 -9.68 1.26 -13.61
N LEU A 239 -9.53 -0.03 -13.98
CA LEU A 239 -8.44 -0.87 -13.51
C LEU A 239 -7.06 -0.39 -14.02
N LEU A 240 -6.97 0.01 -15.28
CA LEU A 240 -5.73 0.58 -15.83
C LEU A 240 -5.36 1.90 -15.14
N LEU A 241 -6.34 2.77 -14.89
CA LEU A 241 -6.12 4.01 -14.15
C LEU A 241 -5.74 3.75 -12.69
N TYR A 242 -6.39 2.77 -12.04
CA TYR A 242 -6.01 2.30 -10.71
C TYR A 242 -4.54 1.86 -10.66
N ARG A 243 -4.09 1.03 -11.63
CA ARG A 243 -2.68 0.62 -11.71
C ARG A 243 -1.75 1.80 -11.90
N ALA A 244 -2.07 2.72 -12.80
CA ALA A 244 -1.27 3.92 -13.01
C ALA A 244 -1.15 4.76 -11.73
N VAL A 245 -2.25 4.92 -10.99
CA VAL A 245 -2.24 5.60 -9.68
C VAL A 245 -1.38 4.84 -8.67
N LYS A 246 -1.60 3.52 -8.50
CA LYS A 246 -0.90 2.70 -7.51
C LYS A 246 0.61 2.62 -7.78
N ILE A 247 1.02 2.54 -9.05
CA ILE A 247 2.43 2.36 -9.45
C ILE A 247 3.20 3.69 -9.49
N TYR A 248 2.60 4.75 -10.06
CA TYR A 248 3.35 5.97 -10.38
C TYR A 248 3.04 7.16 -9.48
N LEU A 249 1.87 7.20 -8.83
CA LEU A 249 1.39 8.41 -8.15
C LEU A 249 1.23 8.24 -6.64
N LEU A 250 0.91 7.03 -6.16
CA LEU A 250 0.66 6.77 -4.74
C LEU A 250 1.97 6.90 -3.94
N PRO A 251 2.08 7.89 -3.04
CA PRO A 251 3.27 8.01 -2.19
C PRO A 251 3.37 6.84 -1.21
N THR A 252 4.59 6.40 -0.91
CA THR A 252 4.81 5.44 0.17
C THR A 252 4.68 6.14 1.52
N PRO A 253 4.40 5.42 2.62
CA PRO A 253 4.32 6.05 3.93
C PRO A 253 5.56 6.86 4.30
N ILE A 254 6.76 6.41 3.89
CA ILE A 254 8.03 7.08 4.20
C ILE A 254 8.15 8.44 3.50
N ASP A 255 7.46 8.63 2.37
CA ASP A 255 7.41 9.89 1.61
C ASP A 255 6.47 10.93 2.24
N LEU A 256 5.62 10.53 3.21
CA LEU A 256 4.64 11.40 3.87
C LEU A 256 5.27 12.29 4.94
N ILE A 257 6.34 13.00 4.58
CA ILE A 257 7.05 13.93 5.46
C ILE A 257 6.69 15.38 5.22
N ASP A 258 6.19 15.72 4.03
CA ASP A 258 5.89 17.09 3.61
C ASP A 258 4.43 17.23 3.15
N VAL A 259 3.90 18.46 3.17
CA VAL A 259 2.50 18.76 2.86
C VAL A 259 2.12 18.43 1.41
N GLU A 260 3.06 18.49 0.47
CA GLU A 260 2.86 18.15 -0.94
C GLU A 260 2.55 16.66 -1.13
N TYR A 261 3.39 15.79 -0.54
CA TYR A 261 3.20 14.34 -0.59
C TYR A 261 1.96 13.91 0.19
N LEU A 262 1.65 14.58 1.30
CA LEU A 262 0.41 14.36 2.02
C LEU A 262 -0.83 14.69 1.17
N ALA A 263 -0.82 15.83 0.47
CA ALA A 263 -1.92 16.20 -0.43
C ALA A 263 -2.05 15.21 -1.60
N LEU A 264 -0.93 14.79 -2.20
CA LEU A 264 -0.90 13.78 -3.25
C LEU A 264 -1.44 12.43 -2.73
N PHE A 265 -1.06 12.01 -1.52
CA PHE A 265 -1.58 10.80 -0.88
C PHE A 265 -3.08 10.86 -0.67
N LEU A 266 -3.64 11.96 -0.18
CA LEU A 266 -5.09 12.10 0.01
C LEU A 266 -5.88 11.92 -1.30
N VAL A 267 -5.37 12.47 -2.40
CA VAL A 267 -5.98 12.34 -3.73
C VAL A 267 -5.84 10.92 -4.26
N THR A 268 -4.63 10.37 -4.24
CA THR A 268 -4.30 9.07 -4.84
C THR A 268 -4.86 7.89 -4.05
N ASN A 269 -4.83 7.95 -2.71
CA ASN A 269 -5.42 6.95 -1.83
C ASN A 269 -6.94 6.81 -2.04
N TYR A 270 -7.67 7.94 -2.22
CA TYR A 270 -9.08 7.88 -2.59
C TYR A 270 -9.28 7.37 -4.02
N ALA A 271 -8.37 7.71 -4.95
CA ALA A 271 -8.39 7.21 -6.30
C ALA A 271 -8.20 5.68 -6.40
N LEU A 272 -7.61 5.02 -5.38
CA LEU A 272 -7.54 3.55 -5.34
C LEU A 272 -8.90 2.86 -5.37
N TYR A 273 -9.98 3.55 -4.96
CA TYR A 273 -11.36 3.04 -5.11
C TYR A 273 -11.77 2.78 -6.57
N LEU A 274 -10.98 3.27 -7.55
CA LEU A 274 -11.12 2.89 -8.96
C LEU A 274 -11.05 1.38 -9.16
N GLN A 275 -10.31 0.63 -8.35
CA GLN A 275 -10.26 -0.83 -8.42
C GLN A 275 -11.66 -1.44 -8.24
N ILE A 276 -12.34 -1.07 -7.15
CA ILE A 276 -13.69 -1.57 -6.82
C ILE A 276 -14.70 -1.17 -7.89
N SER A 277 -14.69 0.11 -8.26
CA SER A 277 -15.61 0.56 -9.30
C SER A 277 -15.32 -0.17 -10.61
N GLY A 278 -14.05 -0.42 -10.95
CA GLY A 278 -13.63 -1.21 -12.10
C GLY A 278 -14.22 -2.63 -12.10
N HIS A 279 -14.04 -3.37 -11.00
CA HIS A 279 -14.62 -4.71 -10.82
C HIS A 279 -16.15 -4.69 -10.97
N PHE A 280 -16.82 -3.74 -10.33
CA PHE A 280 -18.29 -3.66 -10.35
C PHE A 280 -18.83 -3.37 -11.77
N HIS A 281 -18.15 -2.53 -12.56
CA HIS A 281 -18.54 -2.30 -13.96
C HIS A 281 -18.33 -3.54 -14.84
N ILE A 282 -17.25 -4.31 -14.61
CA ILE A 282 -17.02 -5.59 -15.32
C ILE A 282 -18.10 -6.60 -14.94
N ILE A 283 -18.38 -6.77 -13.65
CA ILE A 283 -19.40 -7.69 -13.13
C ILE A 283 -20.76 -7.40 -13.76
N THR A 284 -21.24 -6.16 -13.69
CA THR A 284 -22.55 -5.84 -14.28
C THR A 284 -22.50 -5.93 -15.80
N GLY A 285 -21.42 -5.49 -16.44
CA GLY A 285 -21.25 -5.59 -17.89
C GLY A 285 -21.32 -7.04 -18.40
N LEU A 286 -20.73 -7.99 -17.66
CA LEU A 286 -20.85 -9.42 -17.95
C LEU A 286 -22.29 -9.92 -17.83
N LEU A 287 -23.04 -9.49 -16.82
CA LEU A 287 -24.45 -9.86 -16.65
C LEU A 287 -25.34 -9.29 -17.78
N HIS A 288 -25.03 -8.10 -18.29
CA HIS A 288 -25.72 -7.53 -19.46
C HIS A 288 -25.56 -8.41 -20.71
N LEU A 289 -24.41 -9.08 -20.91
CA LEU A 289 -24.21 -10.02 -22.02
C LEU A 289 -25.18 -11.21 -21.99
N TYR A 290 -25.72 -11.54 -20.82
CA TYR A 290 -26.73 -12.59 -20.61
C TYR A 290 -28.16 -12.03 -20.52
N GLY A 291 -28.38 -10.77 -20.89
CA GLY A 291 -29.71 -10.16 -20.97
C GLY A 291 -30.27 -9.63 -19.65
N TYR A 292 -29.41 -9.38 -18.65
CA TYR A 292 -29.80 -8.71 -17.41
C TYR A 292 -29.49 -7.20 -17.49
N ASP A 293 -30.53 -6.37 -17.67
CA ASP A 293 -30.41 -4.91 -17.78
C ASP A 293 -30.30 -4.24 -16.41
N LEU A 294 -29.17 -4.48 -15.75
CA LEU A 294 -28.92 -4.02 -14.38
C LEU A 294 -28.57 -2.53 -14.34
N ALA A 295 -29.03 -1.85 -13.29
CA ALA A 295 -28.74 -0.43 -13.08
C ALA A 295 -27.24 -0.18 -12.85
N ARG A 296 -26.84 1.09 -13.04
CA ARG A 296 -25.47 1.50 -12.82
C ARG A 296 -24.97 1.29 -11.39
N THR A 297 -23.71 0.90 -11.25
CA THR A 297 -23.06 0.65 -9.95
C THR A 297 -22.56 1.92 -9.28
N HIS A 298 -22.02 2.84 -10.09
CA HIS A 298 -21.32 4.04 -9.67
C HIS A 298 -21.74 5.21 -10.59
N ASP A 299 -21.75 6.45 -10.08
CA ASP A 299 -22.06 7.63 -10.89
C ASP A 299 -21.18 8.84 -10.59
N ARG A 300 -20.03 8.95 -11.26
CA ARG A 300 -19.13 10.12 -11.20
C ARG A 300 -18.88 10.59 -9.77
N TYR A 301 -18.59 9.65 -8.87
CA TYR A 301 -18.58 9.86 -7.43
C TYR A 301 -17.47 10.84 -6.98
N PHE A 302 -16.37 10.98 -7.72
CA PHE A 302 -15.37 12.03 -7.48
C PHE A 302 -15.92 13.46 -7.68
N LEU A 303 -17.02 13.63 -8.42
CA LEU A 303 -17.65 14.92 -8.69
C LEU A 303 -18.87 15.20 -7.79
N ALA A 304 -19.01 14.47 -6.68
CA ALA A 304 -20.09 14.69 -5.73
C ALA A 304 -19.98 16.08 -5.08
N SER A 305 -21.12 16.77 -4.96
CA SER A 305 -21.19 18.15 -4.46
C SER A 305 -21.66 18.28 -3.01
N SER A 306 -21.99 17.16 -2.36
CA SER A 306 -22.37 17.10 -0.95
C SER A 306 -22.30 15.66 -0.41
N PHE A 307 -22.36 15.50 0.92
CA PHE A 307 -22.34 14.19 1.57
C PHE A 307 -23.52 13.28 1.19
N SER A 308 -24.73 13.83 1.06
CA SER A 308 -25.88 13.08 0.55
C SER A 308 -25.73 12.68 -0.93
N ASP A 309 -25.02 13.51 -1.72
CA ASP A 309 -24.76 13.25 -3.14
C ASP A 309 -23.71 12.14 -3.34
N ILE A 310 -22.63 12.12 -2.55
CA ILE A 310 -21.64 11.02 -2.60
C ILE A 310 -22.26 9.68 -2.20
N TRP A 311 -23.07 9.64 -1.13
CA TRP A 311 -23.79 8.44 -0.70
C TRP A 311 -24.67 7.85 -1.81
N ARG A 312 -25.22 8.71 -2.68
CA ARG A 312 -26.04 8.31 -3.82
C ARG A 312 -25.25 7.80 -5.02
N ARG A 313 -23.93 8.01 -5.07
CA ARG A 313 -23.09 7.83 -6.27
C ARG A 313 -21.99 6.77 -6.12
N ILE A 314 -21.46 6.58 -4.92
CA ILE A 314 -20.24 5.78 -4.71
C ILE A 314 -20.49 4.27 -4.62
N ASN A 315 -21.63 3.81 -4.12
CA ASN A 315 -22.01 2.40 -4.16
C ASN A 315 -23.54 2.29 -4.17
N ILE A 316 -24.12 2.31 -5.37
CA ILE A 316 -25.57 2.45 -5.55
C ILE A 316 -26.31 1.22 -5.02
N TYR A 317 -25.75 0.02 -5.22
CA TYR A 317 -26.34 -1.23 -4.76
C TYR A 317 -26.36 -1.33 -3.22
N TRP A 318 -25.24 -0.99 -2.57
CA TRP A 318 -25.18 -0.93 -1.11
C TRP A 318 -26.17 0.09 -0.53
N LYS A 319 -26.22 1.28 -1.13
CA LYS A 319 -27.17 2.34 -0.75
C LYS A 319 -28.61 1.87 -0.93
N ASP A 320 -28.97 1.26 -2.05
CA ASP A 320 -30.33 0.76 -2.30
C ASP A 320 -30.73 -0.31 -1.29
N PHE A 321 -29.85 -1.28 -1.03
CA PHE A 321 -30.04 -2.31 -0.01
C PHE A 321 -30.30 -1.71 1.37
N LEU A 322 -29.44 -0.80 1.84
CA LEU A 322 -29.65 -0.14 3.13
C LEU A 322 -30.91 0.72 3.16
N THR A 323 -31.23 1.39 2.05
CA THR A 323 -32.43 2.21 1.96
C THR A 323 -33.69 1.37 2.17
N GLU A 324 -33.78 0.22 1.50
CA GLU A 324 -34.94 -0.67 1.54
C GLU A 324 -35.04 -1.51 2.82
N HIS A 325 -33.91 -1.97 3.34
CA HIS A 325 -33.87 -2.94 4.44
C HIS A 325 -33.63 -2.32 5.81
N VAL A 326 -33.07 -1.10 5.89
CA VAL A 326 -32.74 -0.44 7.16
C VAL A 326 -33.41 0.91 7.27
N PHE A 327 -33.17 1.83 6.33
CA PHE A 327 -33.63 3.21 6.42
C PHE A 327 -35.16 3.33 6.46
N TYR A 328 -35.88 2.75 5.49
CA TYR A 328 -37.35 2.86 5.48
C TYR A 328 -37.99 2.22 6.71
N PRO A 329 -37.65 0.97 7.11
CA PRO A 329 -38.15 0.40 8.36
C PRO A 329 -37.88 1.28 9.59
N ALA A 330 -36.65 1.80 9.74
CA ALA A 330 -36.30 2.68 10.84
C ALA A 330 -37.12 3.98 10.81
N PHE A 331 -37.22 4.64 9.66
CA PHE A 331 -37.98 5.87 9.47
C PHE A 331 -39.47 5.69 9.79
N PHE A 332 -40.10 4.62 9.28
CA PHE A 332 -41.52 4.36 9.54
C PHE A 332 -41.80 3.98 11.00
N THR A 333 -40.85 3.34 11.67
CA THR A 333 -40.96 3.05 13.12
C THR A 333 -40.85 4.33 13.94
N LEU A 334 -39.95 5.24 13.54
CA LEU A 334 -39.69 6.52 14.20
C LEU A 334 -40.61 7.66 13.74
N ARG A 335 -41.63 7.38 12.92
CA ARG A 335 -42.54 8.38 12.34
C ARG A 335 -43.35 9.19 13.36
N ARG A 336 -43.36 8.76 14.64
CA ARG A 336 -43.98 9.48 15.75
C ARG A 336 -43.18 10.71 16.18
N LEU A 337 -41.89 10.77 15.84
CA LEU A 337 -41.03 11.94 16.08
C LEU A 337 -41.30 13.05 15.04
N PRO A 338 -40.92 14.31 15.32
CA PRO A 338 -40.88 15.35 14.29
C PRO A 338 -40.07 14.89 13.07
N ARG A 339 -40.55 15.19 11.85
CA ARG A 339 -39.96 14.65 10.60
C ARG A 339 -38.44 14.84 10.50
N SER A 340 -37.92 15.99 10.92
CA SER A 340 -36.48 16.25 10.93
C SER A 340 -35.70 15.32 11.87
N ALA A 341 -36.24 15.07 13.06
CA ALA A 341 -35.64 14.15 14.03
C ALA A 341 -35.75 12.69 13.55
N ALA A 342 -36.87 12.31 12.94
CA ALA A 342 -37.05 11.00 12.34
C ALA A 342 -36.04 10.73 11.20
N ILE A 343 -35.78 11.72 10.34
CA ILE A 343 -34.76 11.62 9.28
C ILE A 343 -33.37 11.44 9.90
N MET A 344 -32.98 12.30 10.85
CA MET A 344 -31.65 12.22 11.48
C MET A 344 -31.44 10.87 12.17
N ALA A 345 -32.41 10.41 12.95
CA ALA A 345 -32.33 9.13 13.64
C ALA A 345 -32.29 7.95 12.67
N ALA A 346 -33.10 7.96 11.60
CA ALA A 346 -33.08 6.90 10.59
C ALA A 346 -31.75 6.85 9.83
N VAL A 347 -31.15 8.00 9.49
CA VAL A 347 -29.80 8.04 8.89
C VAL A 347 -28.75 7.52 9.87
N GLY A 348 -28.82 7.92 11.15
CA GLY A 348 -27.91 7.42 12.20
C GLY A 348 -27.96 5.89 12.33
N VAL A 349 -29.17 5.31 12.41
CA VAL A 349 -29.37 3.85 12.42
C VAL A 349 -28.83 3.21 11.14
N THR A 350 -29.00 3.87 9.98
CA THR A 350 -28.49 3.36 8.70
C THR A 350 -26.97 3.28 8.70
N PHE A 351 -26.26 4.29 9.22
CA PHE A 351 -24.80 4.28 9.27
C PHE A 351 -24.23 3.38 10.37
N LEU A 352 -24.94 3.20 11.48
CA LEU A 352 -24.63 2.17 12.47
C LEU A 352 -24.72 0.77 11.83
N ALA A 353 -25.79 0.52 11.08
CA ALA A 353 -25.93 -0.72 10.31
C ALA A 353 -24.86 -0.84 9.23
N THR A 354 -24.50 0.25 8.53
CA THR A 354 -23.39 0.24 7.55
C THR A 354 -22.12 -0.32 8.18
N TRP A 355 -21.69 0.19 9.34
CA TRP A 355 -20.50 -0.28 10.04
C TRP A 355 -20.59 -1.78 10.37
N LEU A 356 -21.65 -2.22 11.06
CA LEU A 356 -21.82 -3.61 11.45
C LEU A 356 -21.89 -4.57 10.26
N LEU A 357 -22.54 -4.15 9.17
CA LEU A 357 -22.66 -4.97 7.97
C LEU A 357 -21.36 -5.01 7.14
N HIS A 358 -20.49 -4.00 7.25
CA HIS A 358 -19.12 -4.09 6.72
C HIS A 358 -18.30 -5.10 7.52
N SER A 359 -18.37 -5.10 8.86
CA SER A 359 -17.72 -6.12 9.70
C SER A 359 -18.24 -7.53 9.39
N TRP A 360 -19.56 -7.67 9.18
CA TRP A 360 -20.17 -8.92 8.74
C TRP A 360 -19.67 -9.39 7.38
N GLN A 361 -19.55 -8.47 6.41
CA GLN A 361 -19.00 -8.79 5.10
C GLN A 361 -17.52 -9.21 5.19
N ALA A 362 -16.71 -8.49 5.96
CA ALA A 362 -15.30 -8.83 6.18
C ALA A 362 -15.13 -10.23 6.78
N PHE A 363 -15.99 -10.62 7.73
CA PHE A 363 -15.92 -11.97 8.31
C PHE A 363 -16.13 -13.07 7.27
N TRP A 364 -17.11 -12.92 6.38
CA TRP A 364 -17.35 -13.93 5.37
C TRP A 364 -16.26 -13.98 4.30
N LEU A 365 -15.71 -12.82 3.90
CA LEU A 365 -14.72 -12.74 2.82
C LEU A 365 -13.28 -13.00 3.31
N LEU A 366 -12.91 -12.47 4.48
CA LEU A 366 -11.55 -12.50 5.04
C LEU A 366 -11.43 -13.49 6.20
N GLY A 367 -12.46 -13.62 7.04
CA GLY A 367 -12.47 -14.52 8.22
C GLY A 367 -12.39 -13.78 9.53
N ASP A 368 -12.01 -12.51 9.49
CA ASP A 368 -11.97 -11.64 10.65
C ASP A 368 -13.30 -10.92 10.82
N PHE A 369 -13.76 -10.79 12.07
CA PHE A 369 -14.91 -9.96 12.41
C PHE A 369 -14.43 -8.65 13.06
N PRO A 370 -13.95 -7.67 12.28
CA PRO A 370 -13.34 -6.46 12.83
C PRO A 370 -14.42 -5.53 13.40
N VAL A 371 -14.59 -5.55 14.72
CA VAL A 371 -15.46 -4.60 15.43
C VAL A 371 -14.58 -3.63 16.21
N ALA A 372 -14.06 -2.63 15.50
CA ALA A 372 -13.25 -1.58 16.08
C ALA A 372 -14.08 -0.34 16.45
N THR A 373 -13.88 0.20 17.64
CA THR A 373 -14.52 1.45 18.10
C THR A 373 -14.15 2.65 17.22
N ARG A 374 -12.92 2.67 16.69
CA ARG A 374 -12.45 3.67 15.71
C ARG A 374 -13.31 3.68 14.45
N ASP A 375 -13.57 2.51 13.87
CA ASP A 375 -14.34 2.41 12.63
C ASP A 375 -15.80 2.81 12.85
N ALA A 376 -16.36 2.49 14.03
CA ALA A 376 -17.67 3.00 14.45
C ALA A 376 -17.68 4.54 14.48
N ALA A 377 -16.68 5.16 15.09
CA ALA A 377 -16.57 6.62 15.16
C ALA A 377 -16.48 7.26 13.77
N LEU A 378 -15.71 6.66 12.85
CA LEU A 378 -15.60 7.12 11.45
C LEU A 378 -16.96 7.04 10.74
N TRP A 379 -17.63 5.88 10.75
CA TRP A 379 -18.91 5.69 10.07
C TRP A 379 -20.03 6.55 10.65
N LEU A 380 -20.10 6.72 11.99
CA LEU A 380 -21.09 7.59 12.63
C LEU A 380 -20.83 9.07 12.34
N SER A 381 -19.56 9.49 12.22
CA SER A 381 -19.20 10.84 11.78
C SER A 381 -19.65 11.10 10.34
N ALA A 382 -19.38 10.17 9.41
CA ALA A 382 -19.88 10.23 8.04
C ALA A 382 -21.42 10.27 8.00
N GLY A 383 -22.08 9.43 8.80
CA GLY A 383 -23.53 9.41 8.93
C GLY A 383 -24.13 10.72 9.44
N SER A 384 -23.44 11.40 10.35
CA SER A 384 -23.84 12.71 10.86
C SER A 384 -23.76 13.78 9.77
N LEU A 385 -22.69 13.79 8.96
CA LEU A 385 -22.54 14.69 7.81
C LEU A 385 -23.62 14.44 6.75
N VAL A 386 -23.94 13.16 6.47
CA VAL A 386 -25.04 12.80 5.56
C VAL A 386 -26.38 13.24 6.14
N ALA A 387 -26.65 13.02 7.43
CA ALA A 387 -27.89 13.41 8.07
C ALA A 387 -28.13 14.93 8.02
N ILE A 388 -27.10 15.72 8.32
CA ILE A 388 -27.15 17.19 8.23
C ILE A 388 -27.40 17.62 6.78
N SER A 389 -26.66 17.04 5.82
CA SER A 389 -26.82 17.33 4.40
C SER A 389 -28.23 16.99 3.89
N SER A 390 -28.78 15.84 4.28
CA SER A 390 -30.15 15.43 3.94
C SER A 390 -31.20 16.34 4.58
N LEU A 391 -30.98 16.81 5.82
CA LEU A 391 -31.89 17.73 6.49
C LEU A 391 -31.92 19.11 5.83
N TRP A 392 -30.76 19.62 5.40
CA TRP A 392 -30.69 20.87 4.64
C TRP A 392 -31.43 20.77 3.31
N GLN A 393 -31.25 19.66 2.58
CA GLN A 393 -31.99 19.42 1.32
C GLN A 393 -33.51 19.32 1.56
N TYR A 394 -33.92 18.65 2.64
CA TYR A 394 -35.32 18.56 3.04
C TYR A 394 -35.94 19.92 3.34
N ARG A 395 -35.26 20.76 4.14
CA ARG A 395 -35.72 22.11 4.47
C ARG A 395 -35.78 23.03 3.26
N ALA A 396 -34.78 22.97 2.38
CA ALA A 396 -34.78 23.70 1.11
C ALA A 396 -35.94 23.26 0.18
N ALA A 397 -36.25 21.97 0.15
CA ALA A 397 -37.40 21.47 -0.62
C ALA A 397 -38.74 21.99 -0.05
N LEU A 398 -38.88 22.03 1.28
CA LEU A 398 -40.06 22.63 1.93
C LEU A 398 -40.21 24.12 1.66
N ALA A 399 -39.10 24.86 1.61
CA ALA A 399 -39.08 26.29 1.31
C ALA A 399 -39.39 26.61 -0.16
N GLY A 400 -39.64 25.61 -1.02
CA GLY A 400 -39.92 25.80 -2.43
C GLY A 400 -38.74 26.32 -3.25
N THR A 401 -37.53 26.36 -2.68
CA THR A 401 -36.31 26.76 -3.39
C THR A 401 -36.02 25.78 -4.53
N ARG A 402 -36.40 26.15 -5.75
CA ARG A 402 -35.99 25.42 -6.96
C ARG A 402 -34.54 25.80 -7.28
N PRO A 403 -33.67 24.82 -7.61
CA PRO A 403 -32.33 25.13 -8.08
C PRO A 403 -32.44 25.94 -9.38
N LYS A 404 -31.78 27.11 -9.42
CA LYS A 404 -31.67 27.92 -10.64
C LYS A 404 -30.99 27.07 -11.72
N THR A 405 -31.58 27.01 -12.91
CA THR A 405 -31.10 26.20 -14.04
C THR A 405 -29.93 26.82 -14.77
N ASP A 406 -29.81 28.15 -14.70
CA ASP A 406 -28.81 28.90 -15.45
C ASP A 406 -27.45 28.84 -14.76
N VAL A 407 -26.42 28.50 -15.54
CA VAL A 407 -25.04 28.42 -15.06
C VAL A 407 -24.40 29.80 -15.19
N THR A 408 -24.39 30.56 -14.08
CA THR A 408 -23.63 31.81 -13.93
C THR A 408 -22.21 31.54 -13.42
N PRO A 409 -21.22 32.44 -13.63
CA PRO A 409 -19.87 32.30 -13.07
C PRO A 409 -19.87 32.06 -11.56
N ALA A 410 -20.70 32.78 -10.81
CA ALA A 410 -20.85 32.60 -9.37
C ALA A 410 -21.42 31.21 -9.02
N SER A 411 -22.45 30.74 -9.73
CA SER A 411 -23.04 29.42 -9.48
C SER A 411 -22.07 28.28 -9.83
N ALA A 412 -21.26 28.44 -10.89
CA ALA A 412 -20.24 27.49 -11.31
C ALA A 412 -19.11 27.42 -10.27
N LEU A 413 -18.63 28.58 -9.80
CA LEU A 413 -17.62 28.65 -8.75
C LEU A 413 -18.09 27.99 -7.46
N ILE A 414 -19.31 28.31 -6.99
CA ILE A 414 -19.90 27.71 -5.78
C ILE A 414 -20.01 26.19 -5.93
N LEU A 415 -20.41 25.69 -7.10
CA LEU A 415 -20.49 24.25 -7.33
C LEU A 415 -19.09 23.61 -7.34
N THR A 416 -18.10 24.23 -7.98
CA THR A 416 -16.72 23.73 -7.97
C THR A 416 -16.17 23.66 -6.55
N LEU A 417 -16.36 24.71 -5.74
CA LEU A 417 -15.92 24.74 -4.34
C LEU A 417 -16.58 23.64 -3.51
N LYS A 418 -17.88 23.39 -3.73
CA LYS A 418 -18.60 22.29 -3.07
C LYS A 418 -18.04 20.92 -3.45
N VAL A 419 -17.71 20.73 -4.73
CA VAL A 419 -17.12 19.48 -5.23
C VAL A 419 -15.74 19.27 -4.63
N VAL A 420 -14.86 20.28 -4.68
CA VAL A 420 -13.51 20.22 -4.11
C VAL A 420 -13.56 19.98 -2.60
N GLY A 421 -14.42 20.68 -1.86
CA GLY A 421 -14.57 20.49 -0.42
C GLY A 421 -15.12 19.10 -0.06
N THR A 422 -16.10 18.59 -0.82
CA THR A 422 -16.62 17.23 -0.63
C THR A 422 -15.54 16.19 -0.93
N PHE A 423 -14.82 16.34 -2.05
CA PHE A 423 -13.73 15.45 -2.44
C PHE A 423 -12.64 15.42 -1.36
N ALA A 424 -12.14 16.56 -0.90
CA ALA A 424 -11.11 16.65 0.12
C ALA A 424 -11.55 15.99 1.44
N THR A 425 -12.81 16.18 1.85
CA THR A 425 -13.35 15.56 3.07
C THR A 425 -13.47 14.05 2.93
N VAL A 426 -13.93 13.55 1.78
CA VAL A 426 -14.03 12.11 1.52
C VAL A 426 -12.64 11.48 1.42
N SER A 427 -11.68 12.15 0.78
CA SER A 427 -10.26 11.74 0.77
C SER A 427 -9.68 11.61 2.18
N PHE A 428 -9.96 12.57 3.05
CA PHE A 428 -9.54 12.53 4.45
C PHE A 428 -10.20 11.37 5.23
N PHE A 429 -11.51 11.20 5.07
CA PHE A 429 -12.22 10.04 5.64
C PHE A 429 -11.60 8.72 5.18
N TRP A 430 -11.29 8.62 3.88
CA TRP A 430 -10.67 7.44 3.29
C TRP A 430 -9.30 7.18 3.89
N ALA A 431 -8.46 8.21 4.00
CA ALA A 431 -7.14 8.09 4.63
C ALA A 431 -7.20 7.64 6.09
N CYS A 432 -8.13 8.19 6.89
CA CYS A 432 -8.33 7.75 8.27
C CYS A 432 -8.83 6.31 8.39
N TRP A 433 -9.54 5.82 7.37
CA TRP A 433 -10.05 4.46 7.37
C TRP A 433 -9.03 3.45 6.83
N THR A 434 -8.21 3.82 5.85
CA THR A 434 -7.16 2.96 5.32
C THR A 434 -5.89 2.96 6.17
N VAL A 435 -5.59 4.07 6.85
CA VAL A 435 -4.39 4.23 7.69
C VAL A 435 -4.83 4.46 9.14
N PRO A 436 -4.72 3.44 10.02
CA PRO A 436 -5.20 3.48 11.40
C PRO A 436 -4.83 4.70 12.24
N LYS A 437 -3.60 5.20 12.04
CA LYS A 437 -2.97 6.28 12.81
C LYS A 437 -2.79 7.55 11.96
N PHE A 438 -3.57 7.73 10.90
CA PHE A 438 -3.44 8.87 9.98
C PHE A 438 -3.45 10.25 10.66
N PRO A 439 -4.32 10.53 11.66
CA PRO A 439 -4.28 11.82 12.36
C PRO A 439 -2.98 12.06 13.14
N GLN A 440 -2.36 11.00 13.66
CA GLN A 440 -1.07 11.08 14.37
C GLN A 440 0.07 11.34 13.39
N LEU A 441 0.03 10.71 12.20
CA LEU A 441 0.91 11.03 11.08
C LEU A 441 0.80 12.50 10.67
N LEU A 442 -0.41 13.05 10.55
CA LEU A 442 -0.61 14.48 10.24
C LEU A 442 0.03 15.39 11.30
N ALA A 443 -0.13 15.05 12.57
CA ALA A 443 0.50 15.77 13.67
C ALA A 443 2.04 15.67 13.63
N ALA A 444 2.58 14.48 13.33
CA ALA A 444 4.01 14.25 13.19
C ALA A 444 4.63 15.10 12.08
N VAL A 445 3.98 15.18 10.91
CA VAL A 445 4.39 16.05 9.78
C VAL A 445 4.36 17.53 10.17
N ALA A 446 3.36 17.96 10.93
CA ALA A 446 3.28 19.34 11.39
C ALA A 446 4.41 19.68 12.38
N ILE A 447 4.74 18.76 13.29
CA ILE A 447 5.80 18.93 14.30
C ILE A 447 7.20 18.86 13.67
N SER A 448 7.40 18.01 12.67
CA SER A 448 8.70 17.84 11.98
C SER A 448 9.07 19.03 11.09
N GLY A 449 8.19 20.01 10.91
CA GLY A 449 8.40 21.15 10.03
C GLY A 449 8.11 20.86 8.56
N GLY A 450 7.41 19.77 8.24
CA GLY A 450 7.01 19.41 6.87
C GLY A 450 6.00 20.35 6.22
N ILE A 451 5.41 21.28 7.01
CA ILE A 451 4.57 22.36 6.51
C ILE A 451 5.46 23.55 6.16
N THR A 452 6.01 23.55 4.95
CA THR A 452 6.84 24.65 4.45
C THR A 452 5.98 25.71 3.72
N PRO A 453 6.37 27.00 3.72
CA PRO A 453 5.66 28.03 2.94
C PRO A 453 5.58 27.70 1.45
N ARG A 454 6.64 27.08 0.91
CA ARG A 454 6.69 26.58 -0.47
C ARG A 454 5.63 25.51 -0.71
N GLY A 455 5.57 24.49 0.15
CA GLY A 455 4.61 23.41 -0.01
C GLY A 455 3.16 23.88 0.11
N VAL A 456 2.88 24.79 1.05
CA VAL A 456 1.57 25.42 1.16
C VAL A 456 1.22 26.21 -0.11
N ALA A 457 2.17 26.94 -0.70
CA ALA A 457 1.96 27.67 -1.95
C ALA A 457 1.72 26.72 -3.15
N VAL A 458 2.43 25.60 -3.23
CA VAL A 458 2.24 24.59 -4.29
C VAL A 458 0.86 23.95 -4.18
N VAL A 459 0.49 23.46 -3.00
CA VAL A 459 -0.82 22.85 -2.76
C VAL A 459 -1.94 23.87 -2.95
N GLY A 460 -1.78 25.08 -2.42
CA GLY A 460 -2.74 26.18 -2.59
C GLY A 460 -2.91 26.59 -4.06
N GLY A 461 -1.81 26.73 -4.80
CA GLY A 461 -1.82 27.03 -6.23
C GLY A 461 -2.50 25.93 -7.06
N GLY A 462 -2.20 24.66 -6.75
CA GLY A 462 -2.86 23.50 -7.36
C GLY A 462 -4.37 23.50 -7.12
N LEU A 463 -4.81 23.73 -5.89
CA LEU A 463 -6.24 23.83 -5.55
C LEU A 463 -6.92 24.99 -6.28
N LEU A 464 -6.28 26.16 -6.37
CA LEU A 464 -6.79 27.31 -7.13
C LEU A 464 -6.92 26.98 -8.62
N ALA A 465 -5.94 26.28 -9.20
CA ALA A 465 -5.99 25.84 -10.60
C ALA A 465 -7.15 24.86 -10.85
N VAL A 466 -7.38 23.91 -9.94
CA VAL A 466 -8.53 22.99 -10.00
C VAL A 466 -9.86 23.76 -9.91
N VAL A 467 -9.96 24.74 -9.01
CA VAL A 467 -11.16 25.56 -8.85
C VAL A 467 -11.42 26.43 -10.08
N ALA A 468 -10.39 27.07 -10.62
CA ALA A 468 -10.48 27.88 -11.82
C ALA A 468 -10.85 27.03 -13.04
N GLY A 469 -10.12 25.93 -13.27
CA GLY A 469 -10.36 25.00 -14.37
C GLY A 469 -11.75 24.37 -14.34
N GLY A 470 -12.20 23.91 -13.16
CA GLY A 470 -13.55 23.35 -12.97
C GLY A 470 -14.67 24.37 -13.22
N THR A 471 -14.43 25.64 -12.88
CA THR A 471 -15.38 26.74 -13.13
C THR A 471 -15.44 27.08 -14.62
N LEU A 472 -14.29 27.19 -15.28
CA LEU A 472 -14.21 27.43 -16.73
C LEU A 472 -14.85 26.30 -17.53
N LEU A 473 -14.60 25.05 -17.15
CA LEU A 473 -15.17 23.88 -17.82
C LEU A 473 -16.69 23.86 -17.72
N GLN A 474 -17.26 24.21 -16.56
CA GLN A 474 -18.70 24.32 -16.39
C GLN A 474 -19.32 25.41 -17.28
N LEU A 475 -18.67 26.58 -17.37
CA LEU A 475 -19.11 27.67 -18.24
C LEU A 475 -19.01 27.29 -19.72
N ALA A 476 -17.94 26.60 -20.12
CA ALA A 476 -17.77 26.09 -21.47
C ALA A 476 -18.86 25.08 -21.83
N PHE A 477 -19.16 24.12 -20.95
CA PHE A 477 -20.24 23.16 -21.17
C PHE A 477 -21.62 23.81 -21.21
N ALA A 478 -21.86 24.84 -20.39
CA ALA A 478 -23.10 25.60 -20.46
C ALA A 478 -23.25 26.31 -21.81
N ARG A 479 -22.19 26.95 -22.31
CA ARG A 479 -22.17 27.59 -23.63
C ARG A 479 -22.44 26.59 -24.76
N LEU A 480 -21.76 25.43 -24.76
CA LEU A 480 -21.97 24.39 -25.77
C LEU A 480 -23.43 23.90 -25.80
N ARG A 481 -24.04 23.70 -24.64
CA ARG A 481 -25.46 23.31 -24.54
C ARG A 481 -26.40 24.40 -25.04
N HIS A 482 -26.11 25.67 -24.76
CA HIS A 482 -26.87 26.79 -25.33
C HIS A 482 -26.76 26.84 -26.87
N SER A 483 -25.63 26.41 -27.42
CA SER A 483 -25.42 26.26 -28.87
C SER A 483 -26.04 24.98 -29.46
N GLY A 484 -26.83 24.22 -28.70
CA GLY A 484 -27.47 22.97 -29.16
C GLY A 484 -26.53 21.77 -29.27
N ILE A 485 -25.26 21.90 -28.86
CA ILE A 485 -24.28 20.81 -28.85
C ILE A 485 -24.37 20.12 -27.49
N GLU A 486 -24.85 18.88 -27.46
CA GLU A 486 -24.73 18.04 -26.27
C GLU A 486 -23.37 17.34 -26.27
N PRO A 487 -22.46 17.68 -25.34
CA PRO A 487 -21.21 16.95 -25.20
C PRO A 487 -21.51 15.64 -24.46
N ALA A 488 -21.86 14.60 -25.21
CA ALA A 488 -21.93 13.24 -24.71
C ALA A 488 -20.55 12.59 -24.81
N LEU A 489 -20.13 11.86 -23.78
CA LEU A 489 -18.97 10.98 -23.90
C LEU A 489 -19.34 9.83 -24.86
N PRO A 490 -18.63 9.69 -26.00
CA PRO A 490 -19.06 8.82 -27.10
C PRO A 490 -19.04 7.32 -26.74
N LEU A 491 -18.30 6.91 -25.71
CA LEU A 491 -18.08 5.50 -25.39
C LEU A 491 -19.36 4.71 -25.06
N GLU A 492 -20.28 5.25 -24.27
CA GLU A 492 -21.47 4.49 -23.84
C GLU A 492 -22.53 4.33 -24.94
N ARG A 493 -22.52 5.23 -25.94
CA ARG A 493 -23.57 5.33 -26.96
C ARG A 493 -23.10 4.92 -28.35
N SER A 494 -21.79 4.80 -28.57
CA SER A 494 -21.21 4.47 -29.88
C SER A 494 -20.44 3.16 -29.85
N PRO A 495 -20.95 2.10 -30.50
CA PRO A 495 -20.21 0.85 -30.70
C PRO A 495 -18.87 1.08 -31.40
N LEU A 496 -18.81 2.02 -32.36
CA LEU A 496 -17.60 2.36 -33.09
C LEU A 496 -16.54 2.95 -32.16
N ALA A 497 -16.94 3.86 -31.27
CA ALA A 497 -16.01 4.45 -30.29
C ALA A 497 -15.47 3.38 -29.34
N CYS A 498 -16.32 2.47 -28.84
CA CYS A 498 -15.88 1.31 -28.06
C CYS A 498 -14.85 0.48 -28.83
N THR A 499 -15.16 0.07 -30.07
CA THR A 499 -14.26 -0.74 -30.90
C THR A 499 -12.92 -0.05 -31.13
N ALA A 500 -12.93 1.25 -31.46
CA ALA A 500 -11.71 2.03 -31.69
C ALA A 500 -10.85 2.11 -30.42
N THR A 501 -11.45 2.39 -29.26
CA THR A 501 -10.72 2.42 -27.99
C THR A 501 -10.12 1.06 -27.65
N MET A 502 -10.86 -0.04 -27.83
CA MET A 502 -10.34 -1.38 -27.59
C MET A 502 -9.20 -1.73 -28.56
N ALA A 503 -9.32 -1.39 -29.84
CA ALA A 503 -8.26 -1.60 -30.82
C ALA A 503 -6.99 -0.81 -30.48
N LEU A 504 -7.13 0.44 -30.03
CA LEU A 504 -6.01 1.25 -29.56
C LEU A 504 -5.32 0.64 -28.33
N LEU A 505 -6.09 0.14 -27.36
CA LEU A 505 -5.54 -0.55 -26.20
C LEU A 505 -4.81 -1.84 -26.61
N VAL A 506 -5.39 -2.66 -27.50
CA VAL A 506 -4.71 -3.85 -28.02
C VAL A 506 -3.40 -3.46 -28.69
N ALA A 507 -3.40 -2.45 -29.56
CA ALA A 507 -2.20 -1.95 -30.23
C ALA A 507 -1.13 -1.49 -29.23
N ALA A 508 -1.51 -0.71 -28.22
CA ALA A 508 -0.60 -0.26 -27.17
C ALA A 508 0.02 -1.42 -26.38
N GLY A 509 -0.70 -2.54 -26.24
CA GLY A 509 -0.20 -3.74 -25.59
C GLY A 509 0.72 -4.62 -26.46
N THR A 510 0.91 -4.31 -27.74
CA THR A 510 1.71 -5.18 -28.64
C THR A 510 3.21 -4.88 -28.59
N PRO A 511 4.08 -5.92 -28.60
CA PRO A 511 5.53 -5.73 -28.63
C PRO A 511 6.05 -4.99 -29.87
N ALA A 512 5.31 -5.04 -30.98
CA ALA A 512 5.67 -4.32 -32.21
C ALA A 512 5.61 -2.80 -32.00
N VAL A 513 4.59 -2.31 -31.28
CA VAL A 513 4.46 -0.88 -30.96
C VAL A 513 5.53 -0.46 -29.95
N HIS A 514 5.90 -1.32 -29.00
CA HIS A 514 6.96 -1.07 -28.02
C HIS A 514 8.34 -0.79 -28.64
N LYS A 515 8.62 -1.37 -29.82
CA LYS A 515 9.84 -1.10 -30.59
C LYS A 515 9.83 0.24 -31.32
N THR A 516 8.65 0.77 -31.60
CA THR A 516 8.47 2.04 -32.33
C THR A 516 8.35 3.25 -31.41
N VAL A 517 7.89 3.04 -30.17
CA VAL A 517 7.84 4.07 -29.14
C VAL A 517 9.17 4.13 -28.38
N GLY A 518 9.55 5.32 -27.89
CA GLY A 518 10.81 5.50 -27.16
C GLY A 518 10.93 4.58 -25.92
N PRO A 519 12.16 4.31 -25.45
CA PRO A 519 12.43 3.34 -24.38
C PRO A 519 11.69 3.65 -23.07
N GLU A 520 11.54 4.92 -22.70
CA GLU A 520 10.81 5.34 -21.51
C GLU A 520 9.32 4.97 -21.55
N LEU A 521 8.63 5.28 -22.67
CA LEU A 521 7.21 4.96 -22.82
C LEU A 521 6.99 3.44 -22.90
N SER A 522 7.92 2.72 -23.55
CA SER A 522 7.91 1.26 -23.59
C SER A 522 7.98 0.65 -22.18
N GLN A 523 8.92 1.13 -21.35
CA GLN A 523 9.05 0.68 -19.96
C GLN A 523 7.79 0.99 -19.13
N GLN A 524 7.18 2.17 -19.32
CA GLN A 524 5.94 2.52 -18.64
C GLN A 524 4.77 1.61 -19.02
N ILE A 525 4.63 1.26 -20.30
CA ILE A 525 3.59 0.35 -20.77
C ILE A 525 3.83 -1.05 -20.20
N VAL A 526 5.06 -1.58 -20.28
CA VAL A 526 5.41 -2.90 -19.72
C VAL A 526 5.12 -2.97 -18.23
N THR A 527 5.42 -1.90 -17.49
CA THR A 527 5.14 -1.83 -16.04
C THR A 527 3.62 -1.83 -15.77
N LEU A 528 2.81 -1.16 -16.60
CA LEU A 528 1.34 -1.19 -16.49
C LEU A 528 0.71 -2.53 -16.87
N GLN A 529 1.41 -3.37 -17.66
CA GLN A 529 0.95 -4.70 -18.03
C GLN A 529 1.06 -5.71 -16.88
N ALA A 530 1.88 -5.45 -15.86
CA ALA A 530 1.96 -6.30 -14.68
C ALA A 530 0.93 -5.89 -13.61
N ASP A 531 0.46 -6.87 -12.83
CA ASP A 531 -0.28 -6.57 -11.60
C ASP A 531 0.66 -5.81 -10.64
N PRO A 532 0.18 -4.72 -10.00
CA PRO A 532 0.99 -4.00 -9.02
C PRO A 532 1.32 -4.92 -7.84
N PRO A 533 2.52 -4.81 -7.26
CA PRO A 533 2.85 -5.59 -6.08
C PRO A 533 1.86 -5.28 -4.94
N PRO A 534 1.57 -6.28 -4.07
CA PRO A 534 0.83 -6.02 -2.83
C PRO A 534 1.58 -5.00 -1.98
N LEU A 535 0.86 -4.17 -1.23
CA LEU A 535 1.51 -3.23 -0.32
C LEU A 535 2.08 -4.02 0.86
N PRO A 536 3.22 -3.63 1.46
CA PRO A 536 3.74 -4.31 2.65
C PRO A 536 2.69 -4.29 3.77
N ASP A 537 2.23 -5.48 4.18
CA ASP A 537 1.29 -6.01 5.20
C ASP A 537 0.36 -5.10 6.04
N ALA A 538 0.41 -3.77 5.96
CA ALA A 538 -0.33 -2.89 6.87
C ALA A 538 -0.79 -1.56 6.26
N ASN A 539 -0.65 -1.37 4.94
CA ASN A 539 -1.20 -0.19 4.25
C ASN A 539 -2.37 -0.52 3.31
N GLU A 540 -2.72 -1.80 3.17
CA GLU A 540 -3.95 -2.17 2.48
C GLU A 540 -5.14 -1.84 3.38
N GLY A 541 -5.79 -0.73 3.08
CA GLY A 541 -7.05 -0.39 3.72
C GLY A 541 -8.13 -1.45 3.46
N TYR A 542 -9.22 -1.41 4.23
CA TYR A 542 -10.34 -2.36 4.16
C TYR A 542 -10.70 -2.82 2.74
N TYR A 543 -10.86 -1.86 1.84
CA TYR A 543 -11.25 -2.14 0.46
C TYR A 543 -10.13 -2.72 -0.42
N GLY A 544 -8.86 -2.45 -0.11
CA GLY A 544 -7.73 -3.17 -0.67
C GLY A 544 -7.80 -4.64 -0.26
N LEU A 545 -7.93 -4.93 1.03
CA LEU A 545 -8.04 -6.30 1.54
C LEU A 545 -9.22 -7.08 0.93
N LEU A 546 -10.39 -6.45 0.78
CA LEU A 546 -11.54 -7.08 0.12
C LEU A 546 -11.37 -7.23 -1.40
N ALA A 547 -10.75 -6.24 -2.05
CA ALA A 547 -10.46 -6.26 -3.47
C ALA A 547 -9.20 -7.06 -3.82
N GLU A 548 -8.45 -7.54 -2.82
CA GLU A 548 -7.30 -8.44 -2.90
C GLU A 548 -7.59 -9.81 -2.28
N THR A 549 -8.83 -10.06 -1.78
CA THR A 549 -9.28 -11.41 -1.39
C THR A 549 -9.16 -12.33 -2.60
N ASN A 550 -8.02 -13.01 -2.67
CA ASN A 550 -7.63 -13.97 -3.69
C ASN A 550 -8.06 -15.36 -3.20
N LEU A 551 -8.33 -16.26 -4.15
CA LEU A 551 -8.63 -17.67 -3.83
C LEU A 551 -7.37 -18.45 -3.41
N GLN A 552 -6.22 -17.77 -3.28
CA GLN A 552 -4.98 -18.32 -2.76
C GLN A 552 -4.94 -18.17 -1.25
N SER A 553 -4.91 -19.28 -0.53
CA SER A 553 -4.27 -19.36 0.78
C SER A 553 -2.76 -19.49 0.53
N ASP A 554 -1.96 -18.49 0.90
CA ASP A 554 -0.50 -18.64 0.93
C ASP A 554 -0.07 -18.86 2.38
N PRO A 555 0.23 -20.10 2.82
CA PRO A 555 0.47 -20.38 4.22
C PRO A 555 1.93 -20.20 4.66
N LEU A 556 2.90 -20.06 3.74
CA LEU A 556 4.33 -20.08 4.09
C LEU A 556 5.19 -19.71 2.87
N LEU A 557 5.73 -18.48 2.83
CA LEU A 557 7.07 -18.09 2.35
C LEU A 557 7.07 -16.64 1.82
N GLY A 558 7.71 -15.76 2.59
CA GLY A 558 8.00 -14.38 2.18
C GLY A 558 8.82 -14.36 0.88
N GLY A 559 8.35 -13.54 -0.07
CA GLY A 559 9.01 -13.32 -1.34
C GLY A 559 10.41 -12.71 -1.18
N ILE A 560 11.43 -13.57 -1.18
CA ILE A 560 12.81 -13.20 -1.49
C ILE A 560 12.96 -13.31 -3.01
N GLN A 561 12.80 -12.18 -3.70
CA GLN A 561 13.21 -12.04 -5.09
C GLN A 561 14.75 -12.02 -5.13
N LEU A 562 15.37 -13.11 -5.59
CA LEU A 562 16.78 -13.13 -5.97
C LEU A 562 16.98 -12.28 -7.24
N ALA A 563 17.62 -11.12 -7.08
CA ALA A 563 18.22 -10.36 -8.17
C ALA A 563 19.72 -10.68 -8.28
N ASN A 564 20.20 -10.79 -9.51
CA ASN A 564 21.54 -11.20 -9.94
C ASN A 564 22.70 -10.55 -9.14
N ARG A 565 23.62 -11.38 -8.64
CA ARG A 565 24.86 -10.93 -7.98
C ARG A 565 26.00 -10.76 -9.01
N PRO A 566 26.80 -9.68 -8.93
CA PRO A 566 28.07 -9.57 -9.65
C PRO A 566 29.11 -10.55 -9.07
N ASP A 567 30.05 -10.99 -9.90
CA ASP A 567 31.10 -11.96 -9.55
C ASP A 567 32.02 -11.44 -8.42
N GLY A 568 32.10 -12.19 -7.32
CA GLY A 568 32.97 -11.94 -6.15
C GLY A 568 32.24 -12.08 -4.82
N VAL A 569 32.95 -12.52 -3.77
CA VAL A 569 32.37 -12.64 -2.42
C VAL A 569 32.03 -11.24 -1.91
N THR A 570 30.76 -11.01 -1.56
CA THR A 570 30.28 -9.75 -0.97
C THR A 570 30.36 -9.77 0.56
N TYR A 571 30.32 -8.61 1.22
CA TYR A 571 30.31 -8.56 2.69
C TYR A 571 29.18 -9.37 3.33
N GLY A 572 28.05 -9.53 2.63
CA GLY A 572 26.94 -10.37 3.11
C GLY A 572 27.28 -11.86 3.20
N GLU A 573 28.23 -12.35 2.41
CA GLU A 573 28.63 -13.77 2.39
C GLU A 573 29.70 -14.10 3.44
N ILE A 574 30.37 -13.08 3.99
CA ILE A 574 31.35 -13.21 5.10
C ILE A 574 30.80 -12.69 6.44
N SER A 575 29.52 -12.34 6.47
CA SER A 575 28.81 -11.91 7.67
C SER A 575 27.77 -12.96 8.08
N ARG A 576 27.57 -13.14 9.39
CA ARG A 576 26.47 -13.93 9.94
C ARG A 576 25.42 -13.02 10.56
N ALA A 577 24.16 -13.43 10.46
CA ALA A 577 23.06 -12.76 11.14
C ALA A 577 23.12 -13.03 12.65
N ARG A 578 22.71 -12.04 13.44
CA ARG A 578 22.51 -12.13 14.89
C ARG A 578 21.06 -11.81 15.23
N ASN A 579 20.55 -12.44 16.28
CA ASN A 579 19.20 -12.21 16.79
C ASN A 579 19.20 -11.14 17.91
N ASP A 580 19.85 -10.01 17.66
CA ASP A 580 19.95 -8.88 18.58
C ASP A 580 20.13 -7.55 17.82
N VAL A 581 20.36 -6.46 18.57
CA VAL A 581 20.51 -5.10 18.04
C VAL A 581 21.72 -4.97 17.09
N ILE A 582 22.73 -5.82 17.17
CA ILE A 582 23.89 -5.79 16.27
C ILE A 582 23.46 -6.24 14.86
N GLY A 583 22.51 -7.17 14.76
CA GLY A 583 21.85 -7.60 13.51
C GLY A 583 22.73 -8.45 12.59
N THR A 584 23.93 -7.98 12.25
CA THR A 584 24.92 -8.71 11.44
C THR A 584 26.33 -8.48 11.95
N GLU A 585 27.16 -9.51 11.98
CA GLU A 585 28.58 -9.40 12.33
C GLU A 585 29.45 -10.23 11.38
N LEU A 586 30.74 -9.87 11.26
CA LEU A 586 31.70 -10.64 10.48
C LEU A 586 31.93 -12.04 11.09
N MET A 587 32.02 -13.07 10.25
CA MET A 587 32.26 -14.44 10.70
C MET A 587 33.68 -14.57 11.29
N PRO A 588 33.83 -14.98 12.56
CA PRO A 588 35.15 -15.13 13.18
C PRO A 588 36.05 -16.14 12.44
N GLY A 589 37.33 -15.82 12.30
CA GLY A 589 38.34 -16.67 11.66
C GLY A 589 38.20 -16.77 10.13
N HIS A 590 37.34 -15.98 9.51
CA HIS A 590 37.10 -16.05 8.07
C HIS A 590 38.23 -15.33 7.28
N THR A 591 38.71 -15.97 6.22
CA THR A 591 39.69 -15.38 5.29
C THR A 591 39.19 -15.58 3.86
N SER A 592 39.07 -14.50 3.09
CA SER A 592 38.61 -14.54 1.70
C SER A 592 39.18 -13.38 0.87
N SER A 593 38.77 -13.30 -0.40
CA SER A 593 38.92 -12.09 -1.21
C SER A 593 37.55 -11.43 -1.37
N VAL A 594 37.39 -10.20 -0.86
CA VAL A 594 36.15 -9.42 -0.95
C VAL A 594 36.38 -8.30 -1.95
N TYR A 595 35.57 -8.25 -3.01
CA TYR A 595 35.78 -7.33 -4.15
C TYR A 595 37.21 -7.36 -4.73
N GLY A 596 37.85 -8.53 -4.75
CA GLY A 596 39.20 -8.69 -5.28
C GLY A 596 40.34 -8.30 -4.32
N VAL A 597 40.04 -7.86 -3.10
CA VAL A 597 41.03 -7.49 -2.08
C VAL A 597 41.11 -8.56 -0.98
N PRO A 598 42.31 -8.97 -0.54
CA PRO A 598 42.46 -9.87 0.60
C PRO A 598 41.76 -9.32 1.85
N PHE A 599 40.91 -10.12 2.47
CA PHE A 599 40.11 -9.75 3.63
C PHE A 599 40.22 -10.84 4.70
N ARG A 600 40.67 -10.45 5.90
CA ARG A 600 40.88 -11.36 7.03
C ARG A 600 40.07 -10.88 8.23
N VAL A 601 39.43 -11.82 8.89
CA VAL A 601 38.68 -11.62 10.12
C VAL A 601 39.29 -12.51 11.20
N ASN A 602 39.68 -11.92 12.32
CA ASN A 602 40.31 -12.64 13.43
C ASN A 602 39.32 -13.55 14.17
N GLY A 603 39.80 -14.34 15.13
CA GLY A 603 39.00 -15.26 15.94
C GLY A 603 37.92 -14.59 16.79
N TRP A 604 37.93 -13.26 16.89
CA TRP A 604 36.91 -12.47 17.57
C TRP A 604 35.86 -11.89 16.62
N GLY A 605 35.96 -12.09 15.31
CA GLY A 605 35.03 -11.46 14.36
C GLY A 605 35.31 -9.96 14.17
N MET A 606 36.58 -9.56 14.26
CA MET A 606 37.06 -8.20 13.98
C MET A 606 37.94 -8.26 12.74
N ARG A 607 37.92 -7.20 11.92
CA ARG A 607 38.80 -7.11 10.77
C ARG A 607 40.15 -6.55 11.23
N ASP A 608 40.92 -7.41 11.86
CA ASP A 608 42.10 -7.05 12.64
C ASP A 608 43.03 -8.27 12.79
N ASP A 609 44.15 -8.13 13.46
CA ASP A 609 44.99 -9.23 13.93
C ASP A 609 44.37 -9.95 15.16
N ASP A 610 44.79 -11.19 15.41
CA ASP A 610 44.36 -11.93 16.60
C ASP A 610 45.02 -11.36 17.87
N LEU A 611 44.21 -10.78 18.75
CA LEU A 611 44.69 -10.15 19.97
C LEU A 611 44.40 -10.99 21.22
N PRO A 612 45.35 -11.03 22.19
CA PRO A 612 45.17 -11.78 23.43
C PRO A 612 44.15 -11.12 24.37
N ARG A 613 43.38 -11.97 25.05
CA ARG A 613 42.57 -11.63 26.23
C ARG A 613 43.07 -12.51 27.39
N PRO A 614 43.56 -11.94 28.51
CA PRO A 614 43.45 -10.54 28.95
C PRO A 614 44.48 -9.57 28.32
N LYS A 615 44.31 -8.27 28.57
CA LYS A 615 45.16 -7.18 28.05
C LYS A 615 46.61 -7.30 28.57
N PRO A 616 47.65 -7.20 27.72
CA PRO A 616 49.04 -7.23 28.15
C PRO A 616 49.41 -6.06 29.08
N PRO A 617 50.35 -6.24 30.04
CA PRO A 617 50.87 -5.13 30.85
C PRO A 617 51.57 -4.09 29.99
N GLY A 618 51.40 -2.80 30.32
CA GLY A 618 52.03 -1.69 29.59
C GLY A 618 51.33 -1.33 28.27
N THR A 619 50.20 -1.97 27.95
CA THR A 619 49.39 -1.64 26.76
C THR A 619 48.33 -0.57 27.07
N TYR A 620 47.99 0.27 26.09
CA TYR A 620 46.83 1.15 26.07
C TYR A 620 45.93 0.76 24.88
N ARG A 621 44.72 0.24 25.16
CA ARG A 621 43.79 -0.31 24.17
C ARG A 621 42.72 0.69 23.79
N ILE A 622 42.56 0.90 22.48
CA ILE A 622 41.59 1.81 21.90
C ILE A 622 40.62 0.99 21.03
N ALA A 623 39.33 0.99 21.35
CA ALA A 623 38.32 0.41 20.47
C ALA A 623 37.90 1.43 19.41
N LEU A 624 38.02 1.08 18.13
CA LEU A 624 37.53 1.87 17.02
C LEU A 624 36.12 1.40 16.63
N LEU A 625 35.12 2.27 16.80
CA LEU A 625 33.72 2.02 16.44
C LEU A 625 33.34 2.84 15.22
N GLY A 626 32.58 2.25 14.30
CA GLY A 626 32.10 2.95 13.11
C GLY A 626 31.40 2.03 12.12
N SER A 627 31.10 2.58 10.94
CA SER A 627 30.46 1.87 9.82
C SER A 627 31.51 1.25 8.87
N SER A 628 31.07 0.82 7.69
CA SER A 628 31.96 0.27 6.64
C SER A 628 33.07 1.23 6.21
N THR A 629 32.90 2.55 6.37
CA THR A 629 33.94 3.55 6.10
C THR A 629 35.11 3.45 7.08
N THR A 630 34.85 3.01 8.31
CA THR A 630 35.84 2.82 9.38
C THR A 630 36.50 1.45 9.32
N MET A 631 35.75 0.44 8.85
CA MET A 631 36.23 -0.93 8.66
C MET A 631 37.25 -1.09 7.50
N GLY A 632 37.45 -0.06 6.67
CA GLY A 632 38.37 -0.15 5.52
C GLY A 632 37.79 -0.83 4.28
N HIS A 633 36.50 -0.59 3.97
CA HIS A 633 35.82 -1.22 2.83
C HIS A 633 36.64 -1.15 1.52
N ARG A 634 36.99 -2.31 0.94
CA ARG A 634 37.79 -2.46 -0.30
C ARG A 634 39.24 -1.93 -0.23
N VAL A 635 39.76 -1.69 0.95
CA VAL A 635 41.18 -1.35 1.19
C VAL A 635 41.88 -2.58 1.76
N ALA A 636 43.18 -2.77 1.52
CA ALA A 636 43.92 -3.87 2.17
C ALA A 636 44.13 -3.58 3.67
N GLN A 637 44.31 -4.61 4.51
CA GLN A 637 44.45 -4.44 5.97
C GLN A 637 45.59 -3.47 6.35
N ASP A 638 46.76 -3.59 5.73
CA ASP A 638 47.89 -2.69 6.05
C ASP A 638 47.78 -1.29 5.40
N GLU A 639 46.72 -1.03 4.63
CA GLU A 639 46.46 0.23 3.94
C GLU A 639 45.27 1.01 4.52
N ASP A 640 44.50 0.41 5.43
CA ASP A 640 43.43 1.10 6.10
C ASP A 640 43.97 2.07 7.17
N PHE A 641 43.13 3.04 7.57
CA PHE A 641 43.67 4.17 8.33
C PHE A 641 43.95 3.80 9.78
N GLU A 642 43.34 2.72 10.27
CA GLU A 642 43.50 2.23 11.63
C GLU A 642 44.91 1.64 11.77
N SER A 643 45.26 0.70 10.89
CA SER A 643 46.59 0.09 10.86
C SER A 643 47.70 1.10 10.54
N LEU A 644 47.44 2.06 9.64
CA LEU A 644 48.38 3.16 9.35
C LEU A 644 48.56 4.11 10.55
N LEU A 645 47.51 4.38 11.30
CA LEU A 645 47.56 5.23 12.49
C LEU A 645 48.33 4.54 13.62
N GLU A 646 48.06 3.27 13.88
CA GLU A 646 48.78 2.48 14.89
C GLU A 646 50.27 2.47 14.60
N LYS A 647 50.66 2.20 13.35
CA LYS A 647 52.06 2.23 12.90
C LYS A 647 52.72 3.59 13.14
N ARG A 648 52.06 4.70 12.77
CA ARG A 648 52.58 6.06 12.99
C ARG A 648 52.74 6.39 14.47
N ILE A 649 51.80 5.94 15.31
CA ILE A 649 51.88 6.09 16.77
C ILE A 649 53.07 5.30 17.32
N ALA A 650 53.26 4.05 16.89
CA ALA A 650 54.37 3.21 17.30
C ALA A 650 55.73 3.80 16.88
N GLU A 651 55.84 4.33 15.65
CA GLU A 651 57.05 4.99 15.14
C GLU A 651 57.41 6.27 15.92
N ALA A 652 56.41 6.98 16.43
CA ALA A 652 56.61 8.21 17.23
C ALA A 652 56.80 7.94 18.73
N ALA A 653 56.63 6.71 19.20
CA ALA A 653 56.64 6.36 20.61
C ALA A 653 58.06 6.22 21.21
N SER A 654 58.27 6.84 22.38
CA SER A 654 59.43 6.52 23.22
C SER A 654 59.39 5.05 23.64
N PRO A 655 60.55 4.38 23.75
CA PRO A 655 60.64 3.02 24.31
C PRO A 655 60.06 2.86 25.73
N SER A 656 59.86 3.97 26.45
CA SER A 656 59.27 4.01 27.80
C SER A 656 57.76 4.31 27.84
N GLY A 657 57.13 4.60 26.69
CA GLY A 657 55.69 4.84 26.58
C GLY A 657 54.87 3.54 26.54
N PRO A 658 53.53 3.61 26.76
CA PRO A 658 52.68 2.44 26.62
C PRO A 658 52.60 1.99 25.16
N HIS A 659 52.49 0.68 24.95
CA HIS A 659 52.19 0.13 23.63
C HIS A 659 50.72 0.41 23.29
N ILE A 660 50.46 1.15 22.22
CA ILE A 660 49.10 1.46 21.79
C ILE A 660 48.60 0.33 20.89
N GLU A 661 47.46 -0.26 21.24
CA GLU A 661 46.72 -1.23 20.42
C GLU A 661 45.39 -0.61 19.96
N LEU A 662 45.17 -0.50 18.66
CA LEU A 662 43.89 -0.11 18.06
C LEU A 662 43.11 -1.37 17.67
N LEU A 663 41.85 -1.44 18.08
CA LEU A 663 41.00 -2.62 17.86
C LEU A 663 39.82 -2.24 16.98
N ASN A 664 39.75 -2.75 15.75
CA ASN A 664 38.72 -2.36 14.79
C ASN A 664 37.39 -3.14 14.98
N PHE A 665 36.44 -2.53 15.68
CA PHE A 665 35.08 -3.04 15.87
C PHE A 665 34.06 -2.50 14.85
N ALA A 666 34.51 -1.72 13.87
CA ALA A 666 33.63 -1.22 12.84
C ALA A 666 33.10 -2.36 11.96
N GLY A 667 31.89 -2.19 11.44
CA GLY A 667 31.22 -3.25 10.69
C GLY A 667 30.34 -2.73 9.56
N PRO A 668 30.02 -3.60 8.58
CA PRO A 668 29.20 -3.24 7.45
C PRO A 668 27.78 -2.91 7.93
N GLY A 669 27.27 -1.73 7.53
CA GLY A 669 25.93 -1.29 7.91
C GLY A 669 25.75 -0.93 9.40
N HIS A 670 26.84 -0.77 10.16
CA HIS A 670 26.76 -0.24 11.51
C HIS A 670 26.40 1.24 11.52
N TYR A 671 25.54 1.61 12.46
CA TYR A 671 25.09 2.96 12.77
C TYR A 671 25.20 3.16 14.29
N ALA A 672 24.90 4.34 14.81
CA ALA A 672 25.05 4.66 16.23
C ALA A 672 24.46 3.60 17.19
N LEU A 673 23.27 3.07 16.87
CA LEU A 673 22.62 2.02 17.67
C LEU A 673 23.42 0.70 17.69
N HIS A 674 23.93 0.27 16.53
CA HIS A 674 24.77 -0.91 16.40
C HIS A 674 26.11 -0.73 17.12
N SER A 675 26.77 0.42 16.94
CA SER A 675 28.03 0.74 17.61
C SER A 675 27.89 0.72 19.14
N ALA A 676 26.77 1.22 19.68
CA ALA A 676 26.44 1.11 21.10
C ALA A 676 26.27 -0.35 21.56
N ALA A 677 25.57 -1.18 20.78
CA ALA A 677 25.39 -2.59 21.09
C ALA A 677 26.74 -3.35 21.05
N VAL A 678 27.54 -3.16 20.01
CA VAL A 678 28.89 -3.75 19.87
C VAL A 678 29.80 -3.35 21.02
N LEU A 679 29.76 -2.08 21.44
CA LEU A 679 30.54 -1.60 22.58
C LEU A 679 30.19 -2.37 23.87
N ARG A 680 28.89 -2.48 24.17
CA ARG A 680 28.37 -3.11 25.39
C ARG A 680 28.57 -4.62 25.41
N GLU A 681 28.27 -5.29 24.30
CA GLU A 681 28.27 -6.75 24.23
C GLU A 681 29.66 -7.34 23.96
N LYS A 682 30.55 -6.59 23.31
CA LYS A 682 31.82 -7.13 22.80
C LYS A 682 33.04 -6.32 23.22
N ALA A 683 33.07 -5.02 22.94
CA ALA A 683 34.31 -4.24 23.02
C ALA A 683 34.81 -4.07 24.46
N PHE A 684 33.93 -3.83 25.44
CA PHE A 684 34.35 -3.72 26.85
C PHE A 684 35.02 -4.98 27.42
N GLY A 685 34.80 -6.16 26.81
CA GLY A 685 35.49 -7.39 27.19
C GLY A 685 37.01 -7.38 26.91
N PHE A 686 37.54 -6.39 26.18
CA PHE A 686 38.96 -6.26 25.88
C PHE A 686 39.74 -5.36 26.87
N GLN A 687 39.10 -4.87 27.95
CA GLN A 687 39.72 -3.98 28.94
C GLN A 687 40.27 -2.69 28.31
N LEU A 688 39.38 -1.96 27.64
CA LEU A 688 39.70 -0.73 26.91
C LEU A 688 40.14 0.41 27.84
N ASP A 689 40.96 1.33 27.32
CA ASP A 689 41.27 2.61 27.97
C ASP A 689 40.62 3.79 27.24
N ALA A 690 40.39 3.65 25.93
CA ALA A 690 39.63 4.61 25.14
C ALA A 690 38.70 3.93 24.13
N VAL A 691 37.68 4.67 23.71
CA VAL A 691 36.77 4.32 22.61
C VAL A 691 36.79 5.46 21.62
N TYR A 692 37.17 5.17 20.38
CA TYR A 692 37.15 6.10 19.26
C TYR A 692 35.91 5.81 18.42
N TYR A 693 34.88 6.65 18.56
CA TYR A 693 33.68 6.60 17.74
C TYR A 693 33.89 7.46 16.49
N VAL A 694 33.94 6.84 15.32
CA VAL A 694 34.10 7.53 14.03
C VAL A 694 32.73 7.82 13.44
N ALA A 695 32.45 9.09 13.27
CA ALA A 695 31.19 9.60 12.74
C ALA A 695 31.39 10.32 11.42
N HIS A 696 30.35 10.33 10.59
CA HIS A 696 30.31 11.09 9.33
C HIS A 696 28.99 11.87 9.22
N GLN A 697 28.80 12.64 8.14
CA GLN A 697 27.60 13.45 7.94
C GLN A 697 26.28 12.66 7.84
N GLY A 698 26.33 11.32 7.90
CA GLY A 698 25.17 10.43 7.84
C GLY A 698 24.65 9.93 9.19
N GLU A 699 25.10 10.48 10.33
CA GLU A 699 24.71 9.96 11.67
C GLU A 699 23.20 9.89 11.92
N TYR A 700 22.40 10.82 11.42
CA TYR A 700 20.93 10.76 11.54
C TYR A 700 20.28 9.83 10.50
N TYR A 701 21.02 9.45 9.46
CA TYR A 701 20.54 8.58 8.41
C TYR A 701 20.50 7.14 8.94
N GLY A 702 19.36 6.47 8.79
CA GLY A 702 19.19 5.07 9.24
C GLY A 702 18.81 4.88 10.71
N LEU A 703 19.03 5.86 11.60
CA LEU A 703 18.68 5.75 13.03
C LEU A 703 17.19 5.39 13.27
N PRO A 704 16.20 6.10 12.69
CA PRO A 704 14.79 5.73 12.82
C PRO A 704 14.46 4.34 12.24
N LYS A 705 15.10 3.98 11.12
CA LYS A 705 14.92 2.69 10.45
C LYS A 705 15.42 1.52 11.31
N HIS A 706 16.61 1.64 11.89
CA HIS A 706 17.18 0.59 12.75
C HIS A 706 16.49 0.50 14.10
N LEU A 707 16.08 1.62 14.68
CA LEU A 707 15.24 1.62 15.87
C LEU A 707 13.89 0.94 15.58
N THR A 708 13.29 1.21 14.42
CA THR A 708 12.08 0.51 13.96
C THR A 708 12.29 -0.99 13.90
N GLN A 709 13.38 -1.44 13.29
CA GLN A 709 13.72 -2.86 13.22
C GLN A 709 13.82 -3.50 14.62
N CYS A 710 14.54 -2.86 15.54
CA CYS A 710 14.68 -3.37 16.90
C CYS A 710 13.33 -3.47 17.61
N VAL A 711 12.49 -2.43 17.52
CA VAL A 711 11.17 -2.40 18.15
C VAL A 711 10.22 -3.44 17.54
N ARG A 712 10.21 -3.59 16.21
CA ARG A 712 9.30 -4.52 15.52
C ARG A 712 9.68 -5.99 15.69
N VAL A 713 10.96 -6.28 15.84
CA VAL A 713 11.44 -7.65 16.16
C VAL A 713 11.37 -7.93 17.67
N GLY A 714 11.27 -6.87 18.50
CA GLY A 714 11.21 -6.99 19.95
C GLY A 714 12.59 -7.17 20.60
N PHE A 715 13.64 -6.66 19.96
CA PHE A 715 14.99 -6.68 20.55
C PHE A 715 15.10 -5.71 21.73
N PRO A 716 15.77 -6.11 22.82
CA PRO A 716 16.00 -5.23 23.95
C PRO A 716 16.89 -4.05 23.52
N LEU A 717 16.37 -2.83 23.67
CA LEU A 717 17.10 -1.62 23.30
C LEU A 717 18.25 -1.38 24.30
N PRO A 718 19.42 -0.90 23.85
CA PRO A 718 20.61 -0.78 24.70
C PRO A 718 20.47 0.26 25.82
N TYR A 719 19.55 1.23 25.68
CA TYR A 719 19.37 2.34 26.61
C TYR A 719 17.89 2.60 26.92
N PRO A 720 17.49 2.75 28.20
CA PRO A 720 16.08 2.96 28.59
C PRO A 720 15.42 4.22 28.00
N CYS A 721 16.21 5.26 27.67
CA CYS A 721 15.66 6.45 27.02
C CYS A 721 15.11 6.18 25.62
N LEU A 722 15.55 5.10 24.95
CA LEU A 722 15.01 4.69 23.66
C LEU A 722 13.59 4.15 23.81
N ASP A 723 13.33 3.31 24.83
CA ASP A 723 11.99 2.82 25.14
C ASP A 723 11.01 3.97 25.42
N GLU A 724 11.46 5.01 26.14
CA GLU A 724 10.65 6.19 26.41
C GLU A 724 10.33 7.01 25.14
N ILE A 725 11.30 7.13 24.22
CA ILE A 725 11.08 7.78 22.92
C ILE A 725 10.05 6.98 22.11
N VAL A 726 10.20 5.66 22.01
CA VAL A 726 9.28 4.78 21.28
C VAL A 726 7.86 4.88 21.84
N ARG A 727 7.71 4.85 23.16
CA ARG A 727 6.42 5.02 23.85
C ARG A 727 5.80 6.39 23.59
N ARG A 728 6.58 7.47 23.64
CA ARG A 728 6.10 8.85 23.38
C ARG A 728 5.75 9.08 21.91
N ALA A 729 6.42 8.41 20.99
CA ALA A 729 6.11 8.43 19.57
C ALA A 729 4.78 7.72 19.24
N GLY A 730 4.15 7.03 20.21
CA GLY A 730 2.88 6.33 20.01
C GLY A 730 3.02 5.02 19.24
N VAL A 731 4.22 4.47 19.18
CA VAL A 731 4.49 3.15 18.60
C VAL A 731 4.00 2.08 19.58
N GLY A 732 3.14 1.18 19.10
CA GLY A 732 2.64 0.03 19.84
C GLY A 732 2.61 -1.21 18.96
N ASP A 733 2.11 -2.32 19.49
CA ASP A 733 2.11 -3.62 18.81
C ASP A 733 1.37 -3.58 17.45
N ASP A 734 0.32 -2.75 17.36
CA ASP A 734 -0.51 -2.53 16.18
C ASP A 734 0.09 -1.59 15.12
N THR A 735 1.25 -0.99 15.37
CA THR A 735 1.90 -0.06 14.42
C THR A 735 2.70 -0.83 13.36
N SER A 736 2.44 -0.60 12.08
CA SER A 736 3.21 -1.23 11.00
C SER A 736 4.68 -0.79 10.95
N TRP A 737 5.52 -1.53 10.21
CA TRP A 737 6.92 -1.17 9.98
C TRP A 737 7.07 0.25 9.42
N GLY A 738 6.40 0.55 8.30
CA GLY A 738 6.49 1.87 7.67
C GLY A 738 5.94 3.00 8.55
N MET A 739 4.87 2.74 9.31
CA MET A 739 4.32 3.74 10.24
C MET A 739 5.23 3.94 11.45
N THR A 740 5.91 2.89 11.93
CA THR A 740 6.84 2.98 13.05
C THR A 740 8.03 3.87 12.68
N GLU A 741 8.63 3.65 11.51
CA GLU A 741 9.75 4.48 11.04
C GLU A 741 9.32 5.94 10.92
N LEU A 742 8.13 6.18 10.37
CA LEU A 742 7.63 7.54 10.21
C LEU A 742 7.35 8.23 11.56
N LEU A 743 6.75 7.53 12.53
CA LEU A 743 6.48 8.09 13.85
C LEU A 743 7.78 8.37 14.63
N LEU A 744 8.84 7.59 14.40
CA LEU A 744 10.14 7.79 15.04
C LEU A 744 11.01 8.86 14.34
N LYS A 745 10.77 9.15 13.07
CA LYS A 745 11.56 10.11 12.28
C LYS A 745 11.66 11.52 12.91
N PRO A 746 10.57 12.13 13.45
CA PRO A 746 10.66 13.41 14.15
C PRO A 746 11.54 13.40 15.42
N HIS A 747 11.86 12.20 15.94
CA HIS A 747 12.65 12.00 17.15
C HIS A 747 14.11 11.64 16.86
N ASP A 748 14.56 11.66 15.60
CA ASP A 748 15.92 11.28 15.16
C ASP A 748 17.05 11.88 16.03
N LYS A 749 16.99 13.17 16.33
CA LYS A 749 17.96 13.91 17.15
C LYS A 749 17.91 13.49 18.61
N GLU A 750 16.72 13.18 19.12
CA GLU A 750 16.53 12.73 20.50
C GLU A 750 17.08 11.32 20.68
N VAL A 751 16.84 10.44 19.69
CA VAL A 751 17.42 9.10 19.60
C VAL A 751 18.94 9.19 19.55
N ALA A 752 19.51 9.99 18.65
CA ALA A 752 20.97 10.17 18.56
C ALA A 752 21.57 10.68 19.87
N ARG A 753 20.92 11.67 20.52
CA ARG A 753 21.33 12.20 21.82
C ARG A 753 21.32 11.10 22.90
N CYS A 754 20.26 10.29 22.94
CA CYS A 754 20.13 9.19 23.89
C CYS A 754 21.27 8.17 23.71
N VAL A 755 21.53 7.74 22.47
CA VAL A 755 22.61 6.80 22.15
C VAL A 755 23.99 7.36 22.52
N TYR A 756 24.30 8.59 22.12
CA TYR A 756 25.61 9.22 22.41
C TYR A 756 25.84 9.39 23.90
N ARG A 757 24.82 9.82 24.64
CA ARG A 757 24.91 9.97 26.09
C ARG A 757 25.11 8.60 26.76
N GLY A 758 24.39 7.57 26.31
CA GLY A 758 24.56 6.21 26.81
C GLY A 758 25.97 5.66 26.62
N ILE A 759 26.56 5.86 25.42
CA ILE A 759 27.96 5.46 25.14
C ILE A 759 28.92 6.16 26.12
N VAL A 760 28.78 7.48 26.31
CA VAL A 760 29.65 8.25 27.21
C VAL A 760 29.48 7.80 28.67
N GLU A 761 28.26 7.56 29.12
CA GLU A 761 27.98 7.10 30.48
C GLU A 761 28.59 5.71 30.73
N ASP A 762 28.44 4.78 29.78
CA ASP A 762 29.05 3.45 29.86
C ASP A 762 30.58 3.52 29.91
N CYS A 763 31.20 4.37 29.08
CA CYS A 763 32.65 4.59 29.09
C CYS A 763 33.13 5.15 30.44
N ARG A 764 32.47 6.21 30.94
CA ARG A 764 32.84 6.87 32.21
C ARG A 764 32.73 5.95 33.41
N GLN A 765 31.68 5.11 33.48
CA GLN A 765 31.51 4.13 34.56
C GLN A 765 32.67 3.12 34.62
N ARG A 766 33.38 2.93 33.50
CA ARG A 766 34.47 1.96 33.34
C ARG A 766 35.86 2.61 33.32
N GLY A 767 35.95 3.93 33.50
CA GLY A 767 37.21 4.67 33.40
C GLY A 767 37.77 4.74 31.97
N VAL A 768 36.94 4.52 30.96
CA VAL A 768 37.31 4.54 29.54
C VAL A 768 37.07 5.94 28.97
N VAL A 769 38.01 6.46 28.17
CA VAL A 769 37.91 7.79 27.54
C VAL A 769 37.07 7.71 26.26
N PRO A 770 35.90 8.38 26.17
CA PRO A 770 35.09 8.39 24.97
C PRO A 770 35.53 9.54 24.04
N VAL A 771 36.17 9.20 22.92
CA VAL A 771 36.59 10.13 21.87
C VAL A 771 35.66 9.99 20.67
N TRP A 772 35.21 11.12 20.14
CA TRP A 772 34.36 11.18 18.96
C TRP A 772 35.10 11.89 17.83
N ILE A 773 35.27 11.20 16.70
CA ILE A 773 36.09 11.62 15.58
C ILE A 773 35.18 11.89 14.39
N TYR A 774 35.19 13.11 13.86
CA TYR A 774 34.38 13.45 12.69
C TYR A 774 35.17 13.33 11.40
N VAL A 775 34.81 12.38 10.54
CA VAL A 775 35.43 12.16 9.23
C VAL A 775 34.35 12.32 8.15
N PRO A 776 34.19 13.50 7.53
CA PRO A 776 33.21 13.67 6.47
C PRO A 776 33.62 12.95 5.18
N ILE A 777 32.63 12.49 4.42
CA ILE A 777 32.82 11.83 3.12
C ILE A 777 32.86 12.89 2.00
N PRO A 778 33.96 13.02 1.24
CA PRO A 778 34.10 14.02 0.18
C PRO A 778 33.08 13.85 -0.96
N GLY A 779 32.56 14.96 -1.48
CA GLY A 779 31.65 14.99 -2.64
C GLY A 779 30.19 14.64 -2.34
N VAL A 780 29.83 14.30 -1.09
CA VAL A 780 28.45 14.01 -0.71
C VAL A 780 27.73 15.30 -0.29
N THR A 781 26.88 15.83 -1.18
CA THR A 781 26.09 17.06 -0.95
C THR A 781 24.60 16.80 -0.70
N THR A 782 24.15 15.56 -0.90
CA THR A 782 22.74 15.16 -0.80
C THR A 782 22.20 15.13 0.63
N VAL A 783 23.09 15.06 1.63
CA VAL A 783 22.74 15.06 3.05
C VAL A 783 23.09 16.42 3.65
N THR A 784 22.09 17.30 3.76
CA THR A 784 22.21 18.65 4.34
C THR A 784 22.16 18.62 5.86
N ILE A 785 23.18 18.04 6.50
CA ILE A 785 23.34 18.10 7.96
C ILE A 785 24.35 19.17 8.32
N ASP A 786 23.95 20.03 9.27
CA ASP A 786 24.81 21.02 9.91
C ASP A 786 25.87 20.30 10.77
N GLU A 787 27.08 20.18 10.24
CA GLU A 787 28.23 19.56 10.91
C GLU A 787 28.51 20.19 12.29
N GLY A 788 28.27 21.50 12.43
CA GLY A 788 28.41 22.22 13.69
C GLY A 788 27.45 21.70 14.75
N ARG A 789 26.22 21.36 14.37
CA ARG A 789 25.23 20.74 15.27
C ARG A 789 25.59 19.33 15.68
N LEU A 790 26.13 18.51 14.77
CA LEU A 790 26.62 17.16 15.10
C LEU A 790 27.77 17.22 16.11
N LYS A 791 28.78 18.06 15.83
CA LYS A 791 29.90 18.31 16.74
C LYS A 791 29.42 18.81 18.10
N ALA A 792 28.45 19.74 18.13
CA ALA A 792 27.86 20.23 19.37
C ALA A 792 27.03 19.17 20.12
N LEU A 793 26.42 18.20 19.42
CA LEU A 793 25.73 17.08 20.04
C LEU A 793 26.72 16.15 20.77
N ALA A 794 27.81 15.76 20.09
CA ALA A 794 28.86 14.93 20.68
C ALA A 794 29.52 15.59 21.91
N ARG A 795 29.88 16.89 21.82
CA ARG A 795 30.42 17.65 22.96
C ARG A 795 29.45 17.69 24.14
N ARG A 796 28.16 17.93 23.88
CA ARG A 796 27.13 17.97 24.94
C ARG A 796 26.84 16.60 25.54
N ALA A 797 26.98 15.52 24.79
CA ALA A 797 26.90 14.16 25.32
C ALA A 797 28.09 13.84 26.23
N GLY A 798 29.23 14.53 26.04
CA GLY A 798 30.41 14.44 26.90
C GLY A 798 31.59 13.71 26.29
N PHE A 799 31.61 13.55 24.95
CA PHE A 799 32.76 13.06 24.20
C PHE A 799 33.88 14.09 24.12
N VAL A 800 35.11 13.60 24.06
CA VAL A 800 36.26 14.35 23.57
C VAL A 800 36.15 14.43 22.04
N VAL A 801 35.92 15.62 21.49
CA VAL A 801 35.70 15.78 20.04
C VAL A 801 37.00 16.09 19.30
N VAL A 802 37.30 15.28 18.28
CA VAL A 802 38.39 15.45 17.31
C VAL A 802 37.76 15.69 15.93
N ASP A 803 38.09 16.82 15.33
CA ASP A 803 37.46 17.30 14.09
C ASP A 803 38.42 17.12 12.92
N LEU A 804 38.05 16.28 11.95
CA LEU A 804 38.79 16.07 10.71
C LEU A 804 38.02 16.67 9.52
N SER A 805 37.15 17.67 9.69
CA SER A 805 36.44 18.31 8.57
C SER A 805 37.36 18.78 7.42
N ASP A 806 38.66 18.99 7.70
CA ASP A 806 39.68 19.48 6.77
C ASP A 806 40.54 18.39 6.10
N TRP A 807 40.32 17.09 6.38
CA TRP A 807 41.23 16.01 5.93
C TRP A 807 41.40 15.90 4.41
N ALA A 808 40.38 16.30 3.65
CA ALA A 808 40.34 16.23 2.20
C ALA A 808 40.50 17.61 1.50
N VAL A 809 40.89 18.65 2.24
CA VAL A 809 41.04 20.01 1.67
C VAL A 809 42.13 20.00 0.59
N GLY A 810 41.78 20.51 -0.60
CA GLY A 810 42.71 20.58 -1.74
C GLY A 810 42.72 19.34 -2.64
N GLU A 811 41.99 18.29 -2.28
CA GLU A 811 41.89 17.05 -3.06
C GLU A 811 40.55 16.96 -3.80
N ARG A 812 40.52 16.25 -4.96
CA ARG A 812 39.26 16.00 -5.68
C ARG A 812 38.60 14.72 -5.12
N PRO A 813 37.27 14.71 -4.89
CA PRO A 813 36.57 13.52 -4.39
C PRO A 813 36.81 12.25 -5.21
N ALA A 814 36.93 12.37 -6.54
CA ALA A 814 37.20 11.24 -7.42
C ALA A 814 38.59 10.59 -7.20
N ASP A 815 39.56 11.33 -6.67
CA ASP A 815 40.91 10.82 -6.38
C ASP A 815 40.96 10.09 -5.02
N LEU A 816 39.96 10.32 -4.16
CA LEU A 816 39.91 9.80 -2.79
C LEU A 816 38.90 8.66 -2.60
N LYS A 817 38.10 8.32 -3.62
CA LYS A 817 37.04 7.30 -3.58
C LYS A 817 37.20 6.31 -4.73
N PHE A 818 36.44 5.22 -4.71
CA PHE A 818 36.44 4.24 -5.80
C PHE A 818 35.61 4.69 -7.02
N ASP A 819 34.52 5.41 -6.79
CA ASP A 819 33.73 6.08 -7.82
C ASP A 819 33.03 7.34 -7.24
N GLU A 820 32.45 8.20 -8.10
CA GLU A 820 31.81 9.45 -7.65
C GLU A 820 30.60 9.22 -6.75
N SER A 821 29.87 8.11 -6.94
CA SER A 821 28.71 7.71 -6.15
C SER A 821 29.04 6.92 -4.89
N ASP A 822 30.28 6.45 -4.75
CA ASP A 822 30.75 5.68 -3.59
C ASP A 822 30.87 6.60 -2.36
N TYR A 823 30.66 6.00 -1.20
CA TYR A 823 30.77 6.62 0.12
C TYR A 823 32.06 6.22 0.85
N HIS A 824 32.88 5.33 0.27
CA HIS A 824 34.09 4.79 0.90
C HIS A 824 35.35 5.44 0.33
N ALA A 825 36.28 5.77 1.23
CA ALA A 825 37.60 6.22 0.84
C ALA A 825 38.41 5.06 0.24
N ASN A 826 39.20 5.34 -0.79
CA ASN A 826 40.19 4.39 -1.31
C ASN A 826 41.47 4.40 -0.44
N ALA A 827 42.47 3.59 -0.79
CA ALA A 827 43.72 3.50 -0.03
C ALA A 827 44.43 4.87 0.15
N ARG A 828 44.37 5.77 -0.85
CA ARG A 828 44.91 7.13 -0.73
C ARG A 828 44.13 7.95 0.29
N GLY A 829 42.80 7.86 0.27
CA GLY A 829 41.94 8.53 1.24
C GLY A 829 42.20 8.04 2.67
N HIS A 830 42.32 6.73 2.88
CA HIS A 830 42.69 6.14 4.16
C HIS A 830 44.05 6.65 4.68
N ARG A 831 45.05 6.79 3.81
CA ARG A 831 46.35 7.38 4.18
C ARG A 831 46.21 8.84 4.65
N LEU A 832 45.47 9.68 3.90
CA LEU A 832 45.25 11.08 4.30
C LEU A 832 44.49 11.20 5.64
N ILE A 833 43.50 10.33 5.86
CA ILE A 833 42.77 10.26 7.13
C ILE A 833 43.74 9.90 8.27
N ALA A 834 44.58 8.87 8.11
CA ALA A 834 45.55 8.46 9.13
C ALA A 834 46.53 9.59 9.48
N ASP A 835 47.09 10.26 8.47
CA ASP A 835 48.06 11.34 8.63
C ASP A 835 47.47 12.54 9.37
N ARG A 836 46.24 12.92 8.98
CA ARG A 836 45.54 14.05 9.58
C ARG A 836 45.08 13.73 11.00
N LEU A 837 44.61 12.50 11.24
CA LEU A 837 44.19 12.01 12.54
C LEU A 837 45.36 11.96 13.52
N PHE A 838 46.49 11.41 13.10
CA PHE A 838 47.73 11.39 13.89
C PHE A 838 48.14 12.80 14.31
N THR A 839 48.20 13.74 13.36
CA THR A 839 48.51 15.15 13.63
C THR A 839 47.50 15.79 14.60
N ALA A 840 46.21 15.45 14.48
CA ALA A 840 45.18 15.96 15.38
C ALA A 840 45.34 15.42 16.81
N LEU A 841 45.75 14.16 16.96
CA LEU A 841 45.90 13.50 18.26
C LEU A 841 47.17 13.92 19.01
N GLN A 842 48.26 14.25 18.32
CA GLN A 842 49.52 14.68 18.94
C GLN A 842 49.36 15.87 19.90
N ASN A 843 48.40 16.77 19.62
CA ASN A 843 48.14 17.95 20.43
C ASN A 843 46.96 17.77 21.41
N ARG A 844 46.52 16.51 21.64
CA ARG A 844 45.30 16.19 22.40
C ARG A 844 45.59 15.11 23.46
N PRO A 845 46.26 15.48 24.58
CA PRO A 845 46.52 14.55 25.69
C PRO A 845 45.23 14.01 26.35
N ASP A 846 44.09 14.68 26.09
CA ASP A 846 42.75 14.27 26.50
C ASP A 846 42.15 13.17 25.61
N ALA A 847 42.65 12.97 24.39
CA ALA A 847 42.18 11.97 23.42
C ALA A 847 43.15 10.79 23.26
N LEU A 848 44.45 11.04 23.41
CA LEU A 848 45.51 10.05 23.36
C LEU A 848 46.54 10.42 24.44
N PRO A 849 46.95 9.50 25.32
CA PRO A 849 47.94 9.83 26.34
C PRO A 849 49.26 10.31 25.69
N PRO A 850 50.04 11.17 26.38
CA PRO A 850 51.29 11.68 25.84
C PRO A 850 52.23 10.55 25.41
N ILE A 851 52.50 10.50 24.12
CA ILE A 851 53.56 9.68 23.56
C ILE A 851 54.86 10.43 23.88
N ALA A 852 55.62 10.00 24.90
CA ALA A 852 56.88 10.66 25.23
C ALA A 852 57.77 10.67 23.97
N GLN A 853 58.26 11.84 23.55
CA GLN A 853 59.16 11.93 22.40
C GLN A 853 60.58 11.51 22.82
N PRO A 854 61.39 10.91 21.92
CA PRO A 854 62.80 10.71 22.18
C PRO A 854 63.45 12.08 22.41
N SER A 855 64.02 12.31 23.60
CA SER A 855 64.73 13.55 23.90
C SER A 855 65.87 13.74 22.90
N GLU A 856 65.88 14.86 22.18
CA GLU A 856 67.08 15.31 21.46
C GLU A 856 68.25 15.33 22.44
N ARG A 857 69.28 14.49 22.20
CA ARG A 857 70.53 14.57 22.94
C ARG A 857 71.12 15.98 22.73
N PRO A 858 71.58 16.66 23.79
CA PRO A 858 72.39 17.87 23.60
C PRO A 858 73.67 17.49 22.83
N PRO A 859 74.22 18.40 22.02
CA PRO A 859 75.50 18.15 21.35
C PRO A 859 76.54 17.86 22.43
N ALA A 860 77.30 16.78 22.23
CA ALA A 860 78.41 16.42 23.10
C ALA A 860 79.47 17.52 22.99
N ASP A 861 79.56 18.35 24.02
CA ASP A 861 80.70 19.22 24.23
C ASP A 861 81.92 18.41 24.67
N GLY A 862 83.01 18.60 23.93
CA GLY A 862 84.37 18.59 24.46
C GLY A 862 85.33 17.59 23.82
N PRO A 863 86.64 17.80 24.03
CA PRO A 863 87.44 18.99 23.71
C PRO A 863 88.25 18.84 22.42
#